data_AF-A0AA94HFV1-F1
#
_entry.id   AF-A0AA94HFV1-F1
#
_cell.length_a   1.000
_cell.length_b   1.000
_cell.length_c   1.000
_cell.angle_alpha   90.00
_cell.angle_beta   90.00
_cell.angle_gamma   90.00
#
_symmetry.space_group_name_H-M   'P 1'
#
loop_
_entity.id
_entity.type
_entity.pdbx_description
1 polymer ?
#
loop_
_entity_poly.entity_id
_entity_poly.type
_entity_poly.pdbx_seq_one_letter_code
_entity_poly.pdbx_strand_id
1 'polypeptide(L)'
;MRSNMFTDAGELSFFTYLENKKRYIYSVDFKEKEKISPDEGIYTILDKKNIDGDLYWEIKKIDEVPILGWISADSSIKFLNVQTEMVKINYSQVDNVINNKLSIGNQLKDDVIYSVSYACLYDGQIYYGISKADKFYGFVNATALDLGEIEPIKFSFNDKISKIYHDPLLKYGYDLHHSNIELECKYVLNSNNRIACGFKQGDTVFWTDIRETDICHRSIAPTQDSESYMNVEDYLLNTVKVDSDEYYTVVPKIGTNNKINEIVSSFHETNTDTSLYQKFDITIGIICDEFMYNALKNSANIEYIPFTEEISINEEYDMVLIVSSWRGIDESWQYMANPNGNKRKVLNTLLDEYNKAGIPTVFYSKEDPVNYERFISIAQKCKYIFTSASEMIDQYIHDTDNENVDYLEFSINPLYHNPIGKNLKDSVNQDQVIFAGSWMKKYPVRNKESAELFDGVIESKHDLNIIDRNFARQLYAYQYPIKYLPYVSETLTHDKLMKLHKATSWGLNLNSVKYSNTMFANRVYELQAMGNIVISNYSMGVNNKFPNVHIVSDKNDVKQILNHSNLNDNSDLIAKSVSNVMLNHTAYHRIEKIIRTIGWTSHHLHEPKILVIGESEKSRESYSNQLWVNKEFICLDDYNRNLNDERFDYIAYMKDEFIYEEYYLMNLISSFAYSDASITEMRGHEYTYTNITDYNRYKSLIKVDLSNNKILNIPETEILSEIPKLDGNKEKVLSVIIPIHNNGKYLEDKCFRSLKRSSIFNKMEIIMIDDGSSDRETLKIINRILRRHPDIKFYRFSEGSGSASRPRNKGIEMVKTKYLTFLDPDNEASGDGYRELLDELERNNDLDLVLGNVMKEDNTKKALLNYHYYVLTNNDDKAIVEDPKDFLIKANLRAHSIQALIVKSDIVKNNSLKMVEGAAGQDTMFFQDLLLHCYKFKSIPKLIHMYYAAVEGSVTTTIKLSFFEKYLKLEKERVPFLKKHGLYNIYVNQRLPYYFNNWYIKRLPKVEESDFEKAKEILLIIFNMYKESYNGEDAQFNKNLIDIFGIEVCSDKKKVNI
;
A
#
# COMPACT_ATOMS: atom_id res chain seq x y z
N MET A 1 7.79 44.92 -16.09
CA MET A 1 8.90 45.85 -15.74
C MET A 1 9.72 45.19 -14.65
N ARG A 2 11.03 44.97 -14.85
CA ARG A 2 11.95 44.56 -13.78
C ARG A 2 12.39 45.82 -13.02
N SER A 3 12.20 45.86 -11.71
CA SER A 3 12.89 46.82 -10.84
C SER A 3 13.84 46.04 -9.94
N ASN A 4 15.15 46.16 -10.19
CA ASN A 4 16.15 45.66 -9.27
C ASN A 4 16.34 46.73 -8.17
N MET A 5 16.12 46.37 -6.92
CA MET A 5 16.63 47.13 -5.77
C MET A 5 17.84 46.36 -5.23
N PHE A 6 18.98 47.03 -5.13
CA PHE A 6 20.17 46.50 -4.48
C PHE A 6 20.16 46.91 -3.00
N THR A 7 20.34 45.95 -2.09
CA THR A 7 20.77 46.17 -0.71
C THR A 7 21.90 45.17 -0.40
N ASP A 8 22.79 45.52 0.54
CA ASP A 8 24.04 44.80 0.84
C ASP A 8 23.86 43.40 1.49
N ALA A 9 22.67 42.81 1.43
CA ALA A 9 22.35 41.51 2.03
C ALA A 9 21.45 40.63 1.13
N GLY A 10 21.94 40.30 -0.07
CA GLY A 10 21.39 39.22 -0.92
C GLY A 10 20.21 39.61 -1.83
N GLU A 11 20.19 39.04 -3.05
CA GLU A 11 19.14 39.30 -4.06
C GLU A 11 17.82 38.60 -3.71
N LEU A 12 16.75 39.38 -3.52
CA LEU A 12 15.36 38.90 -3.56
C LEU A 12 14.71 39.44 -4.84
N SER A 13 14.41 38.56 -5.80
CA SER A 13 13.78 38.93 -7.08
C SER A 13 12.28 38.63 -7.07
N PHE A 14 11.44 39.66 -7.18
CA PHE A 14 9.99 39.50 -7.35
C PHE A 14 9.60 39.61 -8.83
N PHE A 15 8.87 38.62 -9.35
CA PHE A 15 8.22 38.71 -10.66
C PHE A 15 6.78 39.21 -10.50
N THR A 16 6.42 40.27 -11.22
CA THR A 16 5.03 40.74 -11.31
C THR A 16 4.48 40.45 -12.69
N TYR A 17 3.48 39.58 -12.77
CA TYR A 17 2.66 39.38 -13.96
C TYR A 17 1.36 40.17 -13.82
N LEU A 18 0.93 40.82 -14.91
CA LEU A 18 -0.29 41.63 -14.97
C LEU A 18 -1.26 40.94 -15.92
N GLU A 19 -2.27 40.28 -15.36
CA GLU A 19 -3.39 39.73 -16.10
C GLU A 19 -4.68 40.27 -15.48
N ASN A 20 -5.58 40.84 -16.29
CA ASN A 20 -6.87 41.39 -15.84
C ASN A 20 -6.80 42.39 -14.66
N LYS A 21 -5.88 43.36 -14.72
CA LYS A 21 -5.68 44.44 -13.72
C LYS A 21 -5.36 43.97 -12.28
N LYS A 22 -5.06 42.69 -12.05
CA LYS A 22 -4.57 42.18 -10.76
C LYS A 22 -3.06 41.92 -10.84
N ARG A 23 -2.34 42.22 -9.75
CA ARG A 23 -0.90 41.94 -9.62
C ARG A 23 -0.71 40.65 -8.82
N TYR A 24 0.01 39.71 -9.40
CA TYR A 24 0.41 38.45 -8.76
C TYR A 24 1.89 38.53 -8.38
N ILE A 25 2.25 38.00 -7.20
CA ILE A 25 3.62 37.94 -6.70
C ILE A 25 4.05 36.47 -6.61
N TYR A 26 5.24 36.17 -7.11
CA TYR A 26 5.95 34.91 -6.90
C TYR A 26 7.19 35.18 -6.04
N SER A 27 7.44 34.37 -4.99
CA SER A 27 8.74 34.32 -4.30
C SER A 27 9.62 33.26 -4.95
N VAL A 28 10.89 33.58 -5.19
CA VAL A 28 11.91 32.59 -5.59
C VAL A 28 13.12 32.81 -4.69
N ASP A 29 13.49 31.79 -3.91
CA ASP A 29 14.72 31.77 -3.15
C ASP A 29 15.86 31.25 -4.05
N PHE A 30 16.88 32.07 -4.31
CA PHE A 30 18.04 31.71 -5.13
C PHE A 30 19.27 31.42 -4.26
N LYS A 31 19.14 30.55 -3.26
CA LYS A 31 20.28 29.89 -2.60
C LYS A 31 20.03 28.42 -2.36
N GLU A 32 19.98 27.68 -3.46
CA GLU A 32 20.53 26.32 -3.68
C GLU A 32 19.84 25.74 -4.92
N LYS A 33 20.65 25.24 -5.87
CA LYS A 33 20.15 24.67 -7.13
C LYS A 33 19.49 23.31 -6.88
N GLU A 34 18.24 23.27 -6.43
CA GLU A 34 17.35 22.11 -6.59
C GLU A 34 15.95 22.56 -7.01
N LYS A 35 15.29 21.72 -7.81
CA LYS A 35 14.04 21.99 -8.54
C LYS A 35 12.89 22.47 -7.64
N ILE A 36 12.15 23.45 -8.13
CA ILE A 36 10.88 23.96 -7.55
C ILE A 36 9.78 22.88 -7.66
N SER A 37 9.14 22.54 -6.54
CA SER A 37 7.83 21.85 -6.51
C SER A 37 6.70 22.89 -6.67
N PRO A 38 5.57 22.61 -7.35
CA PRO A 38 4.50 23.58 -7.58
C PRO A 38 3.66 23.99 -6.35
N ASP A 39 4.07 23.64 -5.13
CA ASP A 39 3.19 23.69 -3.94
C ASP A 39 3.16 25.05 -3.20
N GLU A 40 3.86 26.07 -3.68
CA GLU A 40 3.77 27.43 -3.12
C GLU A 40 2.63 28.21 -3.81
N GLY A 41 1.47 28.26 -3.13
CA GLY A 41 0.21 28.76 -3.69
C GLY A 41 0.20 30.21 -4.18
N ILE A 42 -0.81 30.55 -4.98
CA ILE A 42 -0.98 31.86 -5.64
C ILE A 42 -1.61 32.88 -4.67
N TYR A 43 -1.02 34.07 -4.56
CA TYR A 43 -1.53 35.19 -3.75
C TYR A 43 -1.94 36.39 -4.60
N THR A 44 -3.01 37.09 -4.19
CA THR A 44 -3.48 38.35 -4.77
C THR A 44 -3.28 39.48 -3.76
N ILE A 45 -2.72 40.61 -4.19
CA ILE A 45 -2.63 41.83 -3.37
C ILE A 45 -3.99 42.51 -3.30
N LEU A 46 -4.47 42.77 -2.09
CA LEU A 46 -5.73 43.48 -1.83
C LEU A 46 -5.52 45.00 -1.66
N ASP A 47 -4.49 45.43 -0.91
CA ASP A 47 -4.18 46.84 -0.66
C ASP A 47 -2.69 47.07 -0.34
N LYS A 48 -2.23 48.32 -0.47
CA LYS A 48 -0.85 48.75 -0.15
C LYS A 48 -0.89 49.98 0.76
N LYS A 49 -0.28 49.88 1.95
CA LYS A 49 -0.23 50.99 2.92
C LYS A 49 1.21 51.35 3.26
N ASN A 50 1.46 52.65 3.41
CA ASN A 50 2.74 53.17 3.92
C ASN A 50 2.49 53.63 5.35
N ILE A 51 3.22 53.05 6.31
CA ILE A 51 3.08 53.34 7.73
C ILE A 51 4.50 53.54 8.28
N ASP A 52 4.77 54.74 8.79
CA ASP A 52 6.05 55.16 9.36
C ASP A 52 7.28 54.93 8.47
N GLY A 53 7.11 55.08 7.15
CA GLY A 53 8.18 54.95 6.17
C GLY A 53 8.32 53.55 5.58
N ASP A 54 7.68 52.55 6.21
CA ASP A 54 7.70 51.17 5.77
C ASP A 54 6.44 50.80 4.98
N LEU A 55 6.65 49.90 4.01
CA LEU A 55 5.66 49.52 3.02
C LEU A 55 5.01 48.19 3.42
N TYR A 56 3.71 48.22 3.65
CA TYR A 56 2.91 47.05 4.03
C TYR A 56 1.96 46.65 2.90
N TRP A 57 1.79 45.34 2.73
CA TRP A 57 0.93 44.75 1.71
C TRP A 57 -0.11 43.86 2.37
N GLU A 58 -1.37 44.07 1.99
CA GLU A 58 -2.47 43.19 2.35
C GLU A 58 -2.65 42.15 1.25
N ILE A 59 -2.62 40.85 1.57
CA ILE A 59 -2.62 39.76 0.59
C ILE A 59 -3.70 38.70 0.88
N LYS A 60 -4.16 38.01 -0.18
CA LYS A 60 -5.14 36.90 -0.12
C LYS A 60 -4.69 35.71 -0.97
N LYS A 61 -4.63 34.52 -0.39
CA LYS A 61 -4.36 33.25 -1.10
C LYS A 61 -5.60 32.81 -1.90
N ILE A 62 -5.42 32.28 -3.11
CA ILE A 62 -6.55 32.11 -4.04
C ILE A 62 -7.48 30.92 -3.72
N ASP A 63 -7.07 29.93 -2.91
CA ASP A 63 -7.87 28.69 -2.75
C ASP A 63 -8.27 28.26 -1.32
N GLU A 64 -8.16 29.10 -0.28
CA GLU A 64 -8.68 28.79 1.08
C GLU A 64 -9.25 30.02 1.83
N VAL A 65 -9.95 29.77 2.95
CA VAL A 65 -10.62 30.71 3.90
C VAL A 65 -9.71 31.91 4.28
N PRO A 66 -10.25 33.14 4.49
CA PRO A 66 -9.41 34.35 4.60
C PRO A 66 -8.47 34.34 5.81
N ILE A 67 -7.17 34.45 5.54
CA ILE A 67 -6.15 34.86 6.51
C ILE A 67 -5.82 36.33 6.20
N LEU A 68 -6.23 37.26 7.08
CA LEU A 68 -5.79 38.65 7.03
C LEU A 68 -4.43 38.76 7.73
N GLY A 69 -3.36 38.83 6.94
CA GLY A 69 -2.00 39.02 7.44
C GLY A 69 -1.36 40.29 6.89
N TRP A 70 -0.57 40.97 7.73
CA TRP A 70 0.26 42.12 7.34
C TRP A 70 1.73 41.68 7.32
N ILE A 71 2.45 41.95 6.23
CA ILE A 71 3.89 41.68 6.13
C ILE A 71 4.63 43.02 6.20
N SER A 72 5.56 43.15 7.16
CA SER A 72 6.49 44.28 7.27
C SER A 72 7.71 44.05 6.37
N ALA A 73 8.29 45.13 5.85
CA ALA A 73 9.57 45.10 5.12
C ALA A 73 10.80 45.10 6.05
N ASP A 74 10.62 45.30 7.37
CA ASP A 74 11.71 45.29 8.34
C ASP A 74 11.99 43.87 8.88
N SER A 75 13.20 43.38 8.61
CA SER A 75 13.71 42.06 9.02
C SER A 75 13.91 41.86 10.53
N SER A 76 13.73 42.91 11.35
CA SER A 76 13.99 42.88 12.79
C SER A 76 12.81 42.40 13.67
N ILE A 77 11.60 42.27 13.10
CA ILE A 77 10.39 41.85 13.84
C ILE A 77 10.04 40.40 13.48
N LYS A 78 10.08 39.50 14.48
CA LYS A 78 9.72 38.09 14.32
C LYS A 78 8.43 37.75 15.07
N PHE A 79 7.44 37.19 14.37
CA PHE A 79 6.16 36.75 14.94
C PHE A 79 6.19 35.27 15.32
N LEU A 80 5.72 34.95 16.52
CA LEU A 80 5.51 33.61 17.06
C LEU A 80 4.01 33.43 17.34
N ASN A 81 3.44 32.31 16.89
CA ASN A 81 2.04 31.99 17.15
C ASN A 81 1.96 31.22 18.47
N VAL A 82 1.20 31.72 19.45
CA VAL A 82 1.11 31.12 20.80
C VAL A 82 -0.30 30.62 21.05
N GLN A 83 -0.45 29.43 21.65
CA GLN A 83 -1.76 28.91 22.06
C GLN A 83 -2.40 29.84 23.10
N THR A 84 -3.69 30.11 22.91
CA THR A 84 -4.50 31.01 23.72
C THR A 84 -4.67 30.51 25.16
N GLU A 85 -4.08 31.20 26.12
CA GLU A 85 -4.57 31.21 27.50
C GLU A 85 -5.40 32.49 27.73
N MET A 86 -6.51 32.35 28.47
CA MET A 86 -7.31 33.50 28.88
C MET A 86 -6.67 34.12 30.13
N VAL A 87 -6.10 35.31 29.99
CA VAL A 87 -5.41 36.02 31.08
C VAL A 87 -6.26 37.20 31.52
N LYS A 88 -6.48 37.34 32.84
CA LYS A 88 -7.12 38.52 33.42
C LYS A 88 -6.05 39.56 33.72
N ILE A 89 -6.07 40.68 33.01
CA ILE A 89 -5.01 41.71 33.09
C ILE A 89 -5.46 42.82 34.03
N ASN A 90 -4.60 43.20 34.99
CA ASN A 90 -4.86 44.28 35.94
C ASN A 90 -4.32 45.61 35.40
N TYR A 91 -5.20 46.59 35.18
CA TYR A 91 -4.92 47.78 34.37
C TYR A 91 -3.87 48.73 34.98
N SER A 92 -3.72 48.74 36.31
CA SER A 92 -2.88 49.72 37.02
C SER A 92 -1.37 49.59 36.78
N GLN A 93 -0.89 48.47 36.20
CA GLN A 93 0.52 48.25 35.87
C GLN A 93 0.85 48.45 34.38
N VAL A 94 -0.15 48.44 33.49
CA VAL A 94 0.06 48.45 32.02
C VAL A 94 0.27 49.85 31.45
N ASP A 95 -0.28 50.89 32.10
CA ASP A 95 -0.18 52.28 31.64
C ASP A 95 1.26 52.84 31.63
N ASN A 96 2.19 52.25 32.39
CA ASN A 96 3.59 52.67 32.37
C ASN A 96 4.42 52.07 31.22
N VAL A 97 3.92 51.01 30.55
CA VAL A 97 4.65 50.34 29.46
C VAL A 97 4.14 50.78 28.09
N ILE A 98 2.88 51.20 27.98
CA ILE A 98 2.26 51.58 26.71
C ILE A 98 2.77 52.91 26.12
N ASN A 99 3.40 53.78 26.91
CA ASN A 99 3.82 55.10 26.43
C ASN A 99 5.20 55.17 25.75
N ASN A 100 5.90 54.05 25.52
CA ASN A 100 7.15 54.07 24.73
C ASN A 100 7.28 52.86 23.79
N LYS A 101 7.09 53.11 22.49
CA LYS A 101 7.44 52.28 21.31
C LYS A 101 6.56 51.04 21.03
N LEU A 102 5.33 51.27 20.55
CA LEU A 102 4.59 50.52 19.51
C LEU A 102 3.10 50.86 19.66
N SER A 103 2.58 51.85 18.94
CA SER A 103 1.15 52.19 18.99
C SER A 103 0.39 51.59 17.81
N ILE A 104 -0.39 50.54 18.06
CA ILE A 104 -1.46 50.07 17.16
C ILE A 104 -2.75 49.86 18.01
N GLY A 105 -3.62 50.88 18.06
CA GLY A 105 -5.08 50.75 18.22
C GLY A 105 -5.73 50.54 19.61
N ASN A 106 -6.56 51.53 20.02
CA ASN A 106 -7.61 51.56 21.07
C ASN A 106 -7.26 51.20 22.54
N GLN A 107 -7.60 52.13 23.45
CA GLN A 107 -7.51 51.95 24.91
C GLN A 107 -8.28 50.72 25.40
N LEU A 108 -7.61 49.89 26.21
CA LEU A 108 -8.20 48.77 26.94
C LEU A 108 -9.21 49.32 27.97
N LYS A 109 -10.26 48.56 28.30
CA LYS A 109 -11.25 48.92 29.34
C LYS A 109 -11.10 48.04 30.58
N ASP A 110 -11.34 48.62 31.76
CA ASP A 110 -11.30 47.94 33.06
C ASP A 110 -12.25 46.72 33.11
N ASP A 111 -11.83 45.67 33.83
CA ASP A 111 -12.58 44.43 34.14
C ASP A 111 -12.99 43.51 32.98
N VAL A 112 -12.28 43.57 31.84
CA VAL A 112 -12.53 42.71 30.69
C VAL A 112 -11.46 41.61 30.56
N ILE A 113 -11.89 40.35 30.32
CA ILE A 113 -10.99 39.23 29.98
C ILE A 113 -10.59 39.32 28.51
N TYR A 114 -9.29 39.21 28.23
CA TYR A 114 -8.72 39.21 26.88
C TYR A 114 -7.97 37.89 26.61
N SER A 115 -7.84 37.53 25.33
CA SER A 115 -7.05 36.38 24.88
C SER A 115 -5.69 36.82 24.35
N VAL A 116 -4.63 36.10 24.72
CA VAL A 116 -3.32 36.25 24.08
C VAL A 116 -3.33 35.43 22.79
N SER A 117 -3.15 36.10 21.67
CA SER A 117 -3.29 35.50 20.33
C SER A 117 -1.97 35.41 19.57
N TYR A 118 -0.96 36.21 19.95
CA TYR A 118 0.34 36.25 19.30
C TYR A 118 1.44 36.55 20.31
N ALA A 119 2.69 36.18 20.01
CA ALA A 119 3.87 36.76 20.66
C ALA A 119 4.86 37.23 19.60
N CYS A 120 5.61 38.29 19.87
CA CYS A 120 6.72 38.69 19.01
C CYS A 120 7.96 39.03 19.83
N LEU A 121 9.12 38.81 19.23
CA LEU A 121 10.40 39.20 19.81
C LEU A 121 10.83 40.51 19.15
N TYR A 122 11.07 41.53 19.96
CA TYR A 122 11.56 42.83 19.50
C TYR A 122 12.62 43.34 20.49
N ASP A 123 13.80 43.64 19.98
CA ASP A 123 14.96 44.13 20.76
C ASP A 123 15.30 43.25 21.99
N GLY A 124 15.24 41.92 21.80
CA GLY A 124 15.56 40.95 22.86
C GLY A 124 14.49 40.77 23.94
N GLN A 125 13.32 41.40 23.80
CA GLN A 125 12.19 41.27 24.73
C GLN A 125 10.96 40.66 24.05
N ILE A 126 10.15 39.92 24.82
CA ILE A 126 8.93 39.26 24.34
C ILE A 126 7.73 40.20 24.54
N TYR A 127 6.90 40.34 23.51
CA TYR A 127 5.65 41.09 23.55
C TYR A 127 4.49 40.18 23.15
N TYR A 128 3.35 40.27 23.85
CA TYR A 128 2.14 39.48 23.60
C TYR A 128 1.07 40.32 22.92
N GLY A 129 0.51 39.79 21.84
CA GLY A 129 -0.59 40.39 21.08
C GLY A 129 -1.94 40.03 21.68
N ILE A 130 -2.69 41.04 22.10
CA ILE A 130 -3.94 40.90 22.86
C ILE A 130 -5.15 41.08 21.94
N SER A 131 -6.09 40.13 22.01
CA SER A 131 -7.34 40.16 21.24
C SER A 131 -8.56 39.87 22.10
N LYS A 132 -9.74 40.19 21.57
CA LYS A 132 -11.03 39.77 22.11
C LYS A 132 -12.03 39.60 20.98
N ALA A 133 -12.71 38.44 20.93
CA ALA A 133 -13.73 38.11 19.93
C ALA A 133 -13.27 38.47 18.50
N ASP A 134 -12.09 37.95 18.14
CA ASP A 134 -11.45 38.11 16.83
C ASP A 134 -11.04 39.55 16.45
N LYS A 135 -10.97 40.46 17.42
CA LYS A 135 -10.50 41.84 17.24
C LYS A 135 -9.21 42.09 18.02
N PHE A 136 -8.18 42.60 17.34
CA PHE A 136 -6.85 42.87 17.90
C PHE A 136 -6.77 44.25 18.56
N TYR A 137 -6.13 44.33 19.74
CA TYR A 137 -6.05 45.53 20.59
C TYR A 137 -4.61 46.03 20.85
N GLY A 138 -3.58 45.31 20.41
CA GLY A 138 -2.18 45.76 20.53
C GLY A 138 -1.25 44.75 21.18
N PHE A 139 0.02 45.13 21.33
CA PHE A 139 1.08 44.30 21.92
C PHE A 139 1.47 44.81 23.32
N VAL A 140 1.71 43.90 24.27
CA VAL A 140 2.11 44.21 25.65
C VAL A 140 3.37 43.44 26.01
N ASN A 141 4.35 44.10 26.64
CA ASN A 141 5.60 43.45 27.05
C ASN A 141 5.34 42.34 28.09
N ALA A 142 6.00 41.19 27.93
CA ALA A 142 5.87 40.03 28.81
C ALA A 142 6.21 40.31 30.27
N THR A 143 7.11 41.26 30.55
CA THR A 143 7.46 41.68 31.93
C THR A 143 6.42 42.56 32.61
N ALA A 144 5.46 43.09 31.85
CA ALA A 144 4.37 43.91 32.37
C ALA A 144 3.13 43.10 32.77
N LEU A 145 3.11 41.80 32.44
CA LEU A 145 2.09 40.86 32.88
C LEU A 145 2.60 40.22 34.17
N ASP A 146 2.02 40.59 35.31
CA ASP A 146 2.25 39.91 36.58
C ASP A 146 1.57 38.52 36.54
N LEU A 147 2.12 37.63 35.71
CA LEU A 147 1.86 36.20 35.75
C LEU A 147 2.61 35.70 36.98
N GLY A 148 1.98 35.79 38.14
CA GLY A 148 2.58 35.42 39.42
C GLY A 148 3.36 34.10 39.35
N GLU A 149 4.42 33.99 40.16
CA GLU A 149 5.39 32.89 40.20
C GLU A 149 4.82 31.56 39.68
N ILE A 150 5.18 31.20 38.44
CA ILE A 150 4.92 29.87 37.92
C ILE A 150 5.87 28.94 38.68
N GLU A 151 5.37 28.25 39.70
CA GLU A 151 6.11 27.18 40.36
C GLU A 151 6.61 26.19 39.29
N PRO A 152 7.86 25.70 39.41
CA PRO A 152 8.37 24.69 38.48
C PRO A 152 7.41 23.49 38.47
N ILE A 153 6.94 23.12 37.28
CA ILE A 153 6.08 21.95 37.08
C ILE A 153 6.87 20.73 37.54
N LYS A 154 6.61 20.28 38.78
CA LYS A 154 7.04 18.98 39.28
C LYS A 154 6.18 17.93 38.63
N PHE A 155 6.72 17.22 37.64
CA PHE A 155 6.13 15.96 37.20
C PHE A 155 6.32 14.93 38.32
N SER A 156 5.24 14.54 39.01
CA SER A 156 5.22 13.26 39.69
C SER A 156 4.94 12.20 38.64
N PHE A 157 5.89 11.27 38.46
CA PHE A 157 5.68 10.14 37.58
C PHE A 157 4.54 9.29 38.13
N ASN A 158 3.42 9.21 37.40
CA ASN A 158 2.48 8.13 37.58
C ASN A 158 3.12 6.83 37.06
N ASP A 159 2.89 5.72 37.77
CA ASP A 159 3.49 4.37 37.66
C ASP A 159 3.54 3.70 36.26
N LYS A 160 3.06 4.37 35.20
CA LYS A 160 3.12 3.88 33.81
C LYS A 160 4.42 4.23 33.10
N ILE A 161 5.07 5.35 33.42
CA ILE A 161 6.27 5.81 32.68
C ILE A 161 7.55 5.15 33.19
N SER A 162 7.63 4.79 34.48
CA SER A 162 8.77 3.98 34.97
C SER A 162 8.85 2.64 34.24
N LYS A 163 7.72 1.98 33.97
CA LYS A 163 7.70 0.68 33.26
C LYS A 163 8.19 0.72 31.81
N ILE A 164 8.09 1.85 31.10
CA ILE A 164 8.43 1.91 29.66
C ILE A 164 9.95 2.08 29.45
N TYR A 165 10.64 2.76 30.37
CA TYR A 165 12.11 2.90 30.33
C TYR A 165 12.85 1.88 31.20
N HIS A 166 12.23 1.31 32.25
CA HIS A 166 12.91 0.37 33.15
C HIS A 166 13.06 -1.06 32.60
N ASP A 167 12.10 -1.58 31.83
CA ASP A 167 12.04 -3.04 31.57
C ASP A 167 13.06 -3.58 30.52
N PRO A 168 13.44 -2.86 29.45
CA PRO A 168 14.37 -3.42 28.46
C PRO A 168 15.84 -3.47 28.94
N LEU A 169 16.23 -2.58 29.87
CA LEU A 169 17.63 -2.40 30.28
C LEU A 169 17.99 -3.20 31.55
N LEU A 170 17.01 -3.50 32.41
CA LEU A 170 17.22 -4.32 33.61
C LEU A 170 17.48 -5.81 33.31
N LYS A 171 16.98 -6.32 32.18
CA LYS A 171 17.14 -7.73 31.79
C LYS A 171 18.57 -8.13 31.43
N TYR A 172 19.48 -7.14 31.28
CA TYR A 172 20.83 -7.33 30.76
C TYR A 172 21.94 -6.77 31.67
N GLY A 173 21.65 -6.54 32.96
CA GLY A 173 22.68 -6.36 33.99
C GLY A 173 23.12 -4.93 34.31
N TYR A 174 22.36 -3.90 33.93
CA TYR A 174 22.59 -2.53 34.38
C TYR A 174 21.72 -2.21 35.61
N ASP A 175 22.35 -2.15 36.78
CA ASP A 175 21.69 -1.80 38.05
C ASP A 175 21.54 -0.27 38.18
N LEU A 176 20.31 0.22 38.06
CA LEU A 176 19.95 1.64 38.18
C LEU A 176 19.52 2.03 39.60
N HIS A 177 19.79 1.22 40.63
CA HIS A 177 19.28 1.48 41.98
C HIS A 177 19.88 2.67 42.74
N HIS A 178 20.95 3.33 42.26
CA HIS A 178 21.64 4.39 43.03
C HIS A 178 21.97 5.68 42.27
N SER A 179 21.02 6.26 41.55
CA SER A 179 21.13 7.67 41.15
C SER A 179 19.75 8.33 41.06
N ASN A 180 19.50 9.28 41.96
CA ASN A 180 18.39 10.23 41.85
C ASN A 180 18.53 10.98 40.53
N ILE A 181 17.59 10.77 39.60
CA ILE A 181 17.47 11.57 38.39
C ILE A 181 16.67 12.82 38.77
N GLU A 182 17.33 13.98 38.90
CA GLU A 182 16.66 15.28 38.94
C GLU A 182 16.55 15.82 37.51
N LEU A 183 15.31 15.94 37.00
CA LEU A 183 15.01 16.67 35.79
C LEU A 183 14.97 18.17 36.10
N GLU A 184 16.03 18.90 35.76
CA GLU A 184 16.08 20.35 35.83
C GLU A 184 15.92 20.92 34.41
N CYS A 185 14.69 21.29 34.02
CA CYS A 185 14.44 21.96 32.74
C CYS A 185 14.88 23.43 32.83
N LYS A 186 16.06 23.75 32.30
CA LYS A 186 16.55 25.13 32.17
C LYS A 186 16.52 25.56 30.71
N TYR A 187 15.73 26.59 30.41
CA TYR A 187 15.83 27.33 29.14
C TYR A 187 17.07 28.22 29.22
N VAL A 188 18.13 27.87 28.48
CA VAL A 188 19.32 28.71 28.37
C VAL A 188 19.54 29.06 26.91
N LEU A 189 19.63 30.35 26.61
CA LEU A 189 20.13 30.84 25.34
C LEU A 189 21.64 30.56 25.29
N ASN A 190 22.09 29.67 24.41
CA ASN A 190 23.52 29.54 24.15
C ASN A 190 24.04 30.73 23.33
N SER A 191 25.37 30.83 23.15
CA SER A 191 26.06 31.92 22.44
C SER A 191 25.62 32.15 20.98
N ASN A 192 24.72 31.31 20.44
CA ASN A 192 24.13 31.44 19.12
C ASN A 192 22.61 31.73 19.16
N ASN A 193 22.05 32.18 20.30
CA ASN A 193 20.63 32.49 20.49
C ASN A 193 19.66 31.33 20.18
N ARG A 194 20.03 30.08 20.52
CA ARG A 194 19.16 28.90 20.37
C ARG A 194 18.58 28.44 21.71
N ILE A 195 17.36 27.88 21.68
CA ILE A 195 16.72 27.24 22.83
C ILE A 195 17.23 25.80 22.92
N ALA A 196 17.92 25.47 24.02
CA ALA A 196 18.35 24.12 24.33
C ALA A 196 17.59 23.58 25.55
N CYS A 197 17.26 22.29 25.53
CA CYS A 197 16.79 21.56 26.70
C CYS A 197 17.88 20.57 27.11
N GLY A 198 18.09 20.35 28.41
CA GLY A 198 19.08 19.40 28.87
C GLY A 198 18.62 18.56 30.04
N PHE A 199 19.19 17.37 30.19
CA PHE A 199 19.00 16.51 31.36
C PHE A 199 20.36 16.12 31.95
N LYS A 200 20.39 15.93 33.27
CA LYS A 200 21.62 15.69 34.04
C LYS A 200 21.61 14.27 34.61
N GLN A 201 22.70 13.54 34.40
CA GLN A 201 22.96 12.22 35.02
C GLN A 201 24.34 12.26 35.68
N GLY A 202 24.38 12.28 37.01
CA GLY A 202 25.63 12.53 37.75
C GLY A 202 26.21 13.91 37.42
N ASP A 203 27.51 14.00 37.14
CA ASP A 203 28.18 15.25 36.72
C ASP A 203 28.09 15.53 35.20
N THR A 204 27.41 14.66 34.44
CA THR A 204 27.30 14.80 32.98
C THR A 204 25.96 15.42 32.59
N VAL A 205 25.99 16.43 31.72
CA VAL A 205 24.81 17.15 31.20
C VAL A 205 24.67 16.84 29.71
N PHE A 206 23.51 16.32 29.33
CA PHE A 206 23.13 16.07 27.93
C PHE A 206 22.28 17.24 27.43
N TRP A 207 22.59 17.77 26.24
CA TRP A 207 21.88 18.89 25.63
C TRP A 207 21.19 18.46 24.33
N THR A 208 19.98 18.93 24.08
CA THR A 208 19.31 18.86 22.77
C THR A 208 19.07 20.26 22.21
N ASP A 209 19.44 20.45 20.94
CA ASP A 209 19.37 21.72 20.22
C ASP A 209 18.02 21.78 19.49
N ILE A 210 17.08 22.62 19.95
CA ILE A 210 15.76 22.77 19.30
C ILE A 210 15.90 23.79 18.16
N ARG A 211 15.73 23.36 16.90
CA ARG A 211 15.73 24.29 15.75
C ARG A 211 14.35 24.94 15.58
N GLU A 212 14.31 26.20 15.17
CA GLU A 212 13.08 26.97 14.90
C GLU A 212 12.11 26.24 13.94
N THR A 213 12.63 25.47 12.99
CA THR A 213 11.87 24.64 12.05
C THR A 213 11.16 23.45 12.70
N ASP A 214 11.59 23.04 13.89
CA ASP A 214 11.02 21.92 14.63
C ASP A 214 9.85 22.38 15.54
N ILE A 215 9.67 23.70 15.71
CA ILE A 215 8.54 24.32 16.44
C ILE A 215 7.51 24.96 15.48
N CYS A 216 7.93 25.39 14.28
CA CYS A 216 7.10 26.24 13.41
C CYS A 216 6.20 25.55 12.37
N HIS A 217 5.99 24.23 12.39
CA HIS A 217 5.04 23.59 11.47
C HIS A 217 4.01 22.68 12.16
N ARG A 218 2.82 23.28 12.38
CA ARG A 218 1.45 22.74 12.17
C ARG A 218 0.49 23.19 13.27
N SER A 219 -0.04 24.42 13.13
CA SER A 219 -1.35 24.74 13.70
C SER A 219 -2.43 24.13 12.80
N ILE A 220 -3.06 23.07 13.29
CA ILE A 220 -4.20 22.38 12.68
C ILE A 220 -5.42 23.28 12.79
N ALA A 221 -5.88 23.83 11.67
CA ALA A 221 -7.31 24.11 11.50
C ALA A 221 -7.95 22.81 10.98
N PRO A 222 -9.15 22.42 11.45
CA PRO A 222 -9.81 21.22 10.96
C PRO A 222 -10.31 21.48 9.53
N THR A 223 -9.54 21.08 8.53
CA THR A 223 -10.01 20.97 7.15
C THR A 223 -10.30 19.50 6.81
N GLN A 224 -11.27 19.29 5.92
CA GLN A 224 -11.89 18.00 5.57
C GLN A 224 -10.95 16.96 4.94
N ASP A 225 -9.68 17.29 4.69
CA ASP A 225 -8.72 16.42 4.01
C ASP A 225 -7.31 16.60 4.60
N SER A 226 -7.01 16.01 5.76
CA SER A 226 -5.61 15.71 6.12
C SER A 226 -5.50 14.59 7.15
N GLU A 227 -5.05 13.43 6.67
CA GLU A 227 -4.53 12.32 7.46
C GLU A 227 -3.19 12.70 8.12
N SER A 228 -3.17 13.07 9.41
CA SER A 228 -2.05 12.75 10.32
C SER A 228 -2.23 13.47 11.66
N TYR A 229 -2.79 12.79 12.66
CA TYR A 229 -2.43 13.12 14.03
C TYR A 229 -1.19 12.30 14.35
N MET A 230 -0.02 12.86 14.05
CA MET A 230 1.20 12.41 14.72
C MET A 230 1.12 13.03 16.10
N ASN A 231 1.04 12.22 17.16
CA ASN A 231 1.23 12.74 18.51
C ASN A 231 2.60 13.44 18.52
N VAL A 232 2.71 14.60 19.18
CA VAL A 232 3.98 15.33 19.32
C VAL A 232 5.06 14.40 19.88
N GLU A 233 4.68 13.42 20.72
CA GLU A 233 5.54 12.31 21.17
C GLU A 233 6.11 11.47 20.02
N ASP A 234 5.28 11.04 19.06
CA ASP A 234 5.71 10.22 17.91
C ASP A 234 6.62 11.00 16.95
N TYR A 235 6.37 12.30 16.76
CA TYR A 235 7.25 13.15 15.97
C TYR A 235 8.61 13.29 16.65
N LEU A 236 8.63 13.64 17.94
CA LEU A 236 9.86 13.78 18.74
C LEU A 236 10.67 12.48 18.77
N LEU A 237 10.04 11.32 18.98
CA LEU A 237 10.66 9.99 18.98
C LEU A 237 11.29 9.62 17.64
N ASN A 238 10.77 10.13 16.52
CA ASN A 238 11.28 9.89 15.18
C ASN A 238 12.34 10.90 14.72
N THR A 239 12.51 12.00 15.46
CA THR A 239 13.43 13.11 15.09
C THR A 239 14.65 13.27 16.00
N VAL A 240 14.76 12.49 17.09
CA VAL A 240 15.94 12.57 17.99
C VAL A 240 17.21 12.32 17.18
N LYS A 241 18.12 13.30 17.22
CA LYS A 241 19.43 13.21 16.56
C LYS A 241 20.36 12.42 17.48
N VAL A 242 20.88 11.33 16.95
CA VAL A 242 22.16 10.77 17.41
C VAL A 242 23.22 11.39 16.53
N ASP A 243 24.36 11.77 17.09
CA ASP A 243 25.52 12.13 16.29
C ASP A 243 25.82 10.98 15.30
N SER A 244 26.19 11.29 14.05
CA SER A 244 26.43 10.23 13.07
C SER A 244 27.51 9.26 13.54
N ASP A 245 28.56 9.76 14.19
CA ASP A 245 29.66 8.94 14.66
C ASP A 245 29.22 8.04 15.84
N GLU A 246 28.28 8.53 16.66
CA GLU A 246 27.70 7.77 17.76
C GLU A 246 26.72 6.69 17.25
N TYR A 247 25.91 6.98 16.22
CA TYR A 247 24.98 6.00 15.64
C TYR A 247 25.71 4.74 15.12
N TYR A 248 26.73 4.95 14.27
CA TYR A 248 27.43 3.84 13.61
C TYR A 248 28.38 3.08 14.54
N THR A 249 28.69 3.62 15.72
CA THR A 249 29.44 2.92 16.78
C THR A 249 28.55 2.20 17.80
N VAL A 250 27.30 2.64 17.97
CA VAL A 250 26.32 2.05 18.89
C VAL A 250 25.62 0.84 18.28
N VAL A 251 25.17 0.91 17.01
CA VAL A 251 24.45 -0.20 16.34
C VAL A 251 25.20 -1.54 16.41
N PRO A 252 26.52 -1.61 16.18
CA PRO A 252 27.27 -2.86 16.32
C PRO A 252 27.19 -3.48 17.72
N LYS A 253 27.01 -2.67 18.77
CA LYS A 253 27.00 -3.08 20.18
C LYS A 253 25.63 -3.50 20.68
N ILE A 254 24.57 -2.80 20.27
CA ILE A 254 23.20 -3.02 20.78
C ILE A 254 22.25 -3.68 19.78
N GLY A 255 22.65 -3.71 18.50
CA GLY A 255 21.84 -4.21 17.40
C GLY A 255 21.86 -5.74 17.26
N THR A 256 21.32 -6.24 16.16
CA THR A 256 21.06 -7.68 15.94
C THR A 256 22.22 -8.46 15.31
N ASN A 257 23.41 -7.85 15.19
CA ASN A 257 24.56 -8.43 14.47
C ASN A 257 24.95 -9.84 14.95
N ASN A 258 25.07 -10.04 16.27
CA ASN A 258 25.46 -11.34 16.82
C ASN A 258 24.41 -12.42 16.52
N LYS A 259 23.14 -12.09 16.73
CA LYS A 259 22.00 -12.97 16.46
C LYS A 259 21.92 -13.37 14.99
N ILE A 260 22.07 -12.40 14.08
CA ILE A 260 22.05 -12.66 12.64
C ILE A 260 23.22 -13.56 12.22
N ASN A 261 24.43 -13.30 12.74
CA ASN A 261 25.58 -14.14 12.42
C ASN A 261 25.41 -15.57 12.95
N GLU A 262 24.76 -15.76 14.11
CA GLU A 262 24.44 -17.08 14.64
C GLU A 262 23.48 -17.85 13.72
N ILE A 263 22.37 -17.22 13.31
CA ILE A 263 21.39 -17.81 12.36
C ILE A 263 22.06 -18.17 11.03
N VAL A 264 22.89 -17.27 10.48
CA VAL A 264 23.58 -17.52 9.21
C VAL A 264 24.61 -18.64 9.35
N SER A 265 25.28 -18.76 10.50
CA SER A 265 26.31 -19.77 10.73
C SER A 265 25.72 -21.16 11.00
N SER A 266 24.51 -21.25 11.56
CA SER A 266 23.81 -22.51 11.78
C SER A 266 23.08 -23.02 10.53
N PHE A 267 22.86 -22.16 9.53
CA PHE A 267 22.19 -22.54 8.30
C PHE A 267 23.12 -23.32 7.36
N HIS A 268 22.69 -24.53 6.99
CA HIS A 268 23.41 -25.39 6.07
C HIS A 268 22.58 -25.58 4.79
N GLU A 269 23.16 -25.18 3.66
CA GLU A 269 22.62 -25.46 2.33
C GLU A 269 23.60 -26.31 1.53
N THR A 270 23.07 -27.06 0.57
CA THR A 270 23.84 -27.84 -0.39
C THR A 270 23.86 -27.13 -1.74
N ASN A 271 24.80 -27.53 -2.61
CA ASN A 271 24.83 -27.04 -3.98
C ASN A 271 23.48 -27.24 -4.68
N THR A 272 23.11 -26.23 -5.45
CA THR A 272 21.86 -26.16 -6.21
C THR A 272 22.19 -26.22 -7.69
N ASP A 273 21.26 -26.75 -8.47
CA ASP A 273 21.34 -26.81 -9.92
C ASP A 273 19.90 -26.82 -10.47
N THR A 274 19.69 -26.83 -11.77
CA THR A 274 18.33 -26.86 -12.35
C THR A 274 18.24 -27.93 -13.42
N SER A 275 17.09 -28.59 -13.48
CA SER A 275 16.79 -29.58 -14.51
C SER A 275 15.50 -29.31 -15.27
N LEU A 276 14.72 -28.34 -14.80
CA LEU A 276 13.56 -27.82 -15.52
C LEU A 276 13.98 -26.82 -16.61
N TYR A 277 15.01 -26.02 -16.34
CA TYR A 277 15.46 -24.98 -17.25
C TYR A 277 16.79 -25.33 -17.89
N GLN A 278 16.86 -25.11 -19.20
CA GLN A 278 18.11 -25.17 -19.96
C GLN A 278 18.59 -23.76 -20.27
N LYS A 279 19.90 -23.58 -20.20
CA LYS A 279 20.55 -22.32 -20.59
C LYS A 279 20.31 -22.09 -22.08
N PHE A 280 19.87 -20.89 -22.44
CA PHE A 280 19.72 -20.52 -23.85
C PHE A 280 21.09 -20.45 -24.52
N ASP A 281 21.19 -21.07 -25.69
CA ASP A 281 22.40 -21.03 -26.53
C ASP A 281 22.44 -19.73 -27.33
N ILE A 282 22.58 -18.62 -26.59
CA ILE A 282 22.70 -17.25 -27.12
C ILE A 282 23.74 -16.50 -26.29
N THR A 283 24.63 -15.77 -26.97
CA THR A 283 25.68 -14.97 -26.37
C THR A 283 25.24 -13.51 -26.26
N ILE A 284 25.08 -13.05 -25.02
CA ILE A 284 24.55 -11.72 -24.70
C ILE A 284 25.65 -10.88 -24.06
N GLY A 285 26.09 -9.83 -24.75
CA GLY A 285 26.91 -8.78 -24.15
C GLY A 285 26.04 -7.89 -23.25
N ILE A 286 26.42 -7.69 -21.98
CA ILE A 286 25.60 -6.95 -21.01
C ILE A 286 26.36 -5.80 -20.32
N ILE A 287 25.68 -4.67 -20.14
CA ILE A 287 26.09 -3.59 -19.22
C ILE A 287 25.03 -3.46 -18.13
N CYS A 288 25.37 -3.84 -16.90
CA CYS A 288 24.46 -3.77 -15.76
C CYS A 288 25.19 -3.67 -14.41
N ASP A 289 24.42 -3.55 -13.32
CA ASP A 289 24.94 -3.71 -11.96
C ASP A 289 25.12 -5.20 -11.58
N GLU A 290 25.85 -5.45 -10.48
CA GLU A 290 26.16 -6.79 -9.98
C GLU A 290 24.92 -7.63 -9.65
N PHE A 291 23.88 -6.99 -9.10
CA PHE A 291 22.64 -7.69 -8.74
C PHE A 291 21.92 -8.21 -10.00
N MET A 292 21.81 -7.37 -11.03
CA MET A 292 21.19 -7.77 -12.28
C MET A 292 22.01 -8.86 -13.00
N TYR A 293 23.34 -8.73 -13.00
CA TYR A 293 24.21 -9.75 -13.59
C TYR A 293 24.00 -11.11 -12.91
N ASN A 294 24.03 -11.14 -11.58
CA ASN A 294 23.80 -12.37 -10.81
C ASN A 294 22.40 -12.94 -11.01
N ALA A 295 21.39 -12.09 -11.24
CA ALA A 295 20.05 -12.53 -11.57
C ALA A 295 20.00 -13.27 -12.93
N LEU A 296 20.73 -12.81 -13.94
CA LEU A 296 20.61 -13.36 -15.30
C LEU A 296 21.66 -14.40 -15.70
N LYS A 297 22.87 -14.39 -15.13
CA LYS A 297 24.06 -15.10 -15.66
C LYS A 297 23.91 -16.60 -15.96
N ASN A 298 22.94 -17.27 -15.35
CA ASN A 298 22.70 -18.71 -15.57
C ASN A 298 21.67 -19.00 -16.67
N SER A 299 20.97 -17.99 -17.17
CA SER A 299 19.91 -18.16 -18.17
C SER A 299 20.39 -18.17 -19.62
N ALA A 300 21.51 -17.52 -19.93
CA ALA A 300 22.12 -17.48 -21.27
C ALA A 300 23.64 -17.33 -21.15
N ASN A 301 24.39 -17.37 -22.26
CA ASN A 301 25.83 -17.07 -22.26
C ASN A 301 26.03 -15.56 -22.08
N ILE A 302 26.04 -15.10 -20.83
CA ILE A 302 26.12 -13.67 -20.51
C ILE A 302 27.57 -13.26 -20.31
N GLU A 303 27.99 -12.25 -21.07
CA GLU A 303 29.32 -11.64 -20.97
C GLU A 303 29.20 -10.16 -20.60
N TYR A 304 29.84 -9.76 -19.50
CA TYR A 304 29.83 -8.37 -19.09
C TYR A 304 30.78 -7.53 -19.96
N ILE A 305 30.30 -6.39 -20.45
CA ILE A 305 31.08 -5.43 -21.23
C ILE A 305 31.65 -4.38 -20.26
N PRO A 306 32.96 -4.40 -19.94
CA PRO A 306 33.58 -3.36 -19.10
C PRO A 306 33.71 -2.04 -19.87
N PHE A 307 33.83 -0.93 -19.14
CA PHE A 307 34.11 0.36 -19.77
C PHE A 307 35.59 0.45 -20.19
N THR A 308 35.82 0.80 -21.45
CA THR A 308 37.12 1.17 -22.01
C THR A 308 37.01 2.51 -22.75
N GLU A 309 38.09 3.29 -22.78
CA GLU A 309 38.13 4.52 -23.58
C GLU A 309 38.23 4.23 -25.08
N GLU A 310 38.93 3.14 -25.43
CA GLU A 310 38.98 2.62 -26.79
C GLU A 310 37.67 1.88 -27.11
N ILE A 311 37.01 2.29 -28.19
CA ILE A 311 35.73 1.72 -28.63
C ILE A 311 36.03 0.55 -29.56
N SER A 312 35.69 -0.64 -29.12
CA SER A 312 35.67 -1.86 -29.94
C SER A 312 34.40 -2.64 -29.62
N ILE A 313 33.80 -3.25 -30.64
CA ILE A 313 32.65 -4.12 -30.50
C ILE A 313 33.09 -5.58 -30.59
N ASN A 314 32.39 -6.47 -29.89
CA ASN A 314 32.50 -7.90 -30.12
C ASN A 314 31.41 -8.33 -31.10
N GLU A 315 31.79 -8.71 -32.31
CA GLU A 315 30.84 -9.13 -33.35
C GLU A 315 30.26 -10.54 -33.12
N GLU A 316 30.78 -11.29 -32.13
CA GLU A 316 30.27 -12.61 -31.76
C GLU A 316 29.00 -12.55 -30.89
N TYR A 317 28.59 -11.36 -30.44
CA TYR A 317 27.35 -11.19 -29.68
C TYR A 317 26.11 -11.30 -30.56
N ASP A 318 25.18 -12.17 -30.14
CA ASP A 318 23.86 -12.29 -30.77
C ASP A 318 22.96 -11.09 -30.43
N MET A 319 23.20 -10.46 -29.28
CA MET A 319 22.58 -9.20 -28.88
C MET A 319 23.36 -8.49 -27.77
N VAL A 320 23.10 -7.19 -27.61
CA VAL A 320 23.65 -6.38 -26.51
C VAL A 320 22.51 -5.86 -25.64
N LEU A 321 22.60 -6.12 -24.33
CA LEU A 321 21.63 -5.70 -23.32
C LEU A 321 22.21 -4.59 -22.42
N ILE A 322 21.59 -3.43 -22.43
CA ILE A 322 21.93 -2.32 -21.54
C ILE A 322 20.86 -2.18 -20.47
N VAL A 323 21.24 -2.36 -19.21
CA VAL A 323 20.33 -2.21 -18.07
C VAL A 323 20.59 -0.89 -17.36
N SER A 324 19.54 -0.13 -17.05
CA SER A 324 19.65 1.12 -16.30
C SER A 324 20.40 0.91 -14.96
N SER A 325 21.62 1.42 -14.88
CA SER A 325 22.54 1.16 -13.76
C SER A 325 23.30 2.42 -13.36
N TRP A 326 23.58 2.57 -12.07
CA TRP A 326 24.34 3.69 -11.50
C TRP A 326 25.86 3.46 -11.54
N ARG A 327 26.25 2.19 -11.47
CA ARG A 327 27.63 1.68 -11.54
C ARG A 327 27.62 0.31 -12.22
N GLY A 328 28.74 -0.03 -12.84
CA GLY A 328 28.99 -1.38 -13.37
C GLY A 328 29.44 -2.36 -12.29
N ILE A 329 29.57 -3.64 -12.65
CA ILE A 329 30.02 -4.72 -11.75
C ILE A 329 31.43 -4.44 -11.20
N ASP A 330 32.32 -3.97 -12.05
CA ASP A 330 33.72 -3.62 -11.78
C ASP A 330 33.91 -2.12 -11.50
N GLU A 331 32.82 -1.40 -11.25
CA GLU A 331 32.76 0.07 -11.08
C GLU A 331 33.20 0.87 -12.33
N SER A 332 33.61 0.22 -13.41
CA SER A 332 34.11 0.87 -14.63
C SER A 332 33.03 1.74 -15.30
N TRP A 333 31.75 1.41 -15.16
CA TRP A 333 30.60 2.22 -15.63
C TRP A 333 30.04 3.22 -14.60
N GLN A 334 30.75 3.52 -13.50
CA GLN A 334 30.29 4.52 -12.53
C GLN A 334 29.97 5.88 -13.18
N TYR A 335 28.84 6.49 -12.82
CA TYR A 335 28.32 7.75 -13.39
C TYR A 335 27.77 7.66 -14.82
N MET A 336 27.58 6.45 -15.37
CA MET A 336 26.90 6.27 -16.67
C MET A 336 25.51 6.90 -16.71
N ALA A 337 24.83 7.02 -15.56
CA ALA A 337 23.52 7.69 -15.42
C ALA A 337 23.56 9.22 -15.65
N ASN A 338 24.73 9.84 -15.77
CA ASN A 338 24.85 11.26 -16.14
C ASN A 338 24.78 11.41 -17.67
N PRO A 339 23.71 12.03 -18.24
CA PRO A 339 23.56 12.15 -19.69
C PRO A 339 24.69 12.91 -20.38
N ASN A 340 25.37 13.81 -19.64
CA ASN A 340 26.43 14.66 -20.17
C ASN A 340 27.85 14.10 -19.91
N GLY A 341 27.96 12.96 -19.22
CA GLY A 341 29.24 12.37 -18.85
C GLY A 341 29.98 11.70 -20.02
N ASN A 342 31.31 11.61 -19.94
CA ASN A 342 32.13 10.95 -20.98
C ASN A 342 31.68 9.50 -21.25
N LYS A 343 31.41 8.73 -20.19
CA LYS A 343 30.95 7.33 -20.30
C LYS A 343 29.64 7.21 -21.08
N ARG A 344 28.74 8.19 -20.98
CA ARG A 344 27.50 8.20 -21.78
C ARG A 344 27.78 8.40 -23.26
N LYS A 345 28.73 9.29 -23.61
CA LYS A 345 29.16 9.49 -25.00
C LYS A 345 29.77 8.22 -25.59
N VAL A 346 30.64 7.56 -24.83
CA VAL A 346 31.26 6.29 -25.22
C VAL A 346 30.19 5.21 -25.40
N LEU A 347 29.25 5.06 -24.45
CA LEU A 347 28.14 4.12 -24.57
C LEU A 347 27.29 4.37 -25.82
N ASN A 348 26.93 5.63 -26.09
CA ASN A 348 26.14 5.97 -27.26
C ASN A 348 26.89 5.61 -28.56
N THR A 349 28.20 5.82 -28.58
CA THR A 349 29.04 5.45 -29.74
C THR A 349 29.13 3.94 -29.89
N LEU A 350 29.29 3.21 -28.78
CA LEU A 350 29.31 1.75 -28.75
C LEU A 350 27.99 1.18 -29.29
N LEU A 351 26.84 1.73 -28.89
CA LEU A 351 25.52 1.35 -29.41
C LEU A 351 25.37 1.66 -30.90
N ASP A 352 25.88 2.80 -31.36
CA ASP A 352 25.88 3.15 -32.78
C ASP A 352 26.71 2.13 -33.61
N GLU A 353 27.86 1.67 -33.10
CA GLU A 353 28.68 0.65 -33.77
C GLU A 353 28.00 -0.74 -33.78
N TYR A 354 27.40 -1.19 -32.67
CA TYR A 354 26.64 -2.45 -32.65
C TYR A 354 25.45 -2.41 -33.63
N ASN A 355 24.72 -1.29 -33.70
CA ASN A 355 23.63 -1.10 -34.65
C ASN A 355 24.13 -1.15 -36.11
N LYS A 356 25.31 -0.58 -36.41
CA LYS A 356 25.92 -0.67 -37.76
C LYS A 356 26.34 -2.10 -38.12
N ALA A 357 26.81 -2.89 -37.16
CA ALA A 357 27.15 -4.30 -37.33
C ALA A 357 25.91 -5.21 -37.46
N GLY A 358 24.70 -4.67 -37.28
CA GLY A 358 23.46 -5.44 -37.36
C GLY A 358 23.12 -6.24 -36.10
N ILE A 359 23.85 -6.01 -35.00
CA ILE A 359 23.63 -6.68 -33.72
C ILE A 359 22.48 -5.98 -32.97
N PRO A 360 21.41 -6.70 -32.57
CA PRO A 360 20.30 -6.14 -31.82
C PRO A 360 20.74 -5.46 -30.51
N THR A 361 20.41 -4.18 -30.38
CA THR A 361 20.59 -3.41 -29.15
C THR A 361 19.29 -3.37 -28.35
N VAL A 362 19.35 -3.81 -27.10
CA VAL A 362 18.21 -3.91 -26.18
C VAL A 362 18.48 -3.03 -24.96
N PHE A 363 17.56 -2.14 -24.63
CA PHE A 363 17.60 -1.37 -23.39
C PHE A 363 16.55 -1.90 -22.41
N TYR A 364 16.92 -2.12 -21.15
CA TYR A 364 15.99 -2.44 -20.06
C TYR A 364 16.12 -1.41 -18.93
N SER A 365 15.08 -0.62 -18.71
CA SER A 365 14.98 0.24 -17.53
C SER A 365 14.35 -0.50 -16.37
N LYS A 366 15.14 -0.76 -15.33
CA LYS A 366 14.68 -1.34 -14.05
C LYS A 366 14.32 -0.28 -12.99
N GLU A 367 14.40 1.00 -13.37
CA GLU A 367 14.29 2.15 -12.46
C GLU A 367 13.04 3.01 -12.75
N ASP A 368 12.22 2.59 -13.71
CA ASP A 368 11.01 3.30 -14.10
C ASP A 368 9.88 3.09 -13.09
N PRO A 369 8.97 4.07 -12.93
CA PRO A 369 8.93 5.37 -13.63
C PRO A 369 9.86 6.43 -13.03
N VAL A 370 10.52 6.14 -11.90
CA VAL A 370 11.17 7.15 -11.05
C VAL A 370 12.37 7.83 -11.72
N ASN A 371 13.15 7.09 -12.50
CA ASN A 371 14.38 7.61 -13.12
C ASN A 371 14.35 7.65 -14.65
N TYR A 372 13.15 7.60 -15.26
CA TYR A 372 12.93 7.63 -16.71
C TYR A 372 13.82 8.67 -17.44
N GLU A 373 13.74 9.93 -17.01
CA GLU A 373 14.46 11.07 -17.59
C GLU A 373 15.99 10.91 -17.62
N ARG A 374 16.57 10.09 -16.74
CA ARG A 374 18.03 9.87 -16.67
C ARG A 374 18.52 8.88 -17.72
N PHE A 375 17.64 8.00 -18.20
CA PHE A 375 18.01 6.87 -19.05
C PHE A 375 17.36 6.88 -20.44
N ILE A 376 16.34 7.71 -20.68
CA ILE A 376 15.67 7.83 -21.98
C ILE A 376 16.63 8.03 -23.16
N SER A 377 17.73 8.78 -22.98
CA SER A 377 18.73 8.98 -24.03
C SER A 377 19.55 7.73 -24.39
N ILE A 378 19.60 6.71 -23.52
CA ILE A 378 20.11 5.37 -23.90
C ILE A 378 19.04 4.65 -24.74
N ALA A 379 17.79 4.68 -24.28
CA ALA A 379 16.68 4.00 -24.95
C ALA A 379 16.54 4.44 -26.41
N GLN A 380 16.69 5.75 -26.68
CA GLN A 380 16.70 6.33 -28.03
C GLN A 380 17.78 5.78 -28.97
N LYS A 381 18.82 5.14 -28.42
CA LYS A 381 19.91 4.50 -29.18
C LYS A 381 19.73 3.01 -29.37
N CYS A 382 18.73 2.41 -28.71
CA CYS A 382 18.46 0.98 -28.76
C CYS A 382 17.29 0.65 -29.68
N LYS A 383 17.39 -0.49 -30.37
CA LYS A 383 16.34 -0.99 -31.26
C LYS A 383 15.13 -1.53 -30.50
N TYR A 384 15.36 -2.18 -29.37
CA TYR A 384 14.30 -2.73 -28.51
C TYR A 384 14.37 -2.12 -27.12
N ILE A 385 13.21 -1.80 -26.54
CA ILE A 385 13.12 -1.13 -25.25
C ILE A 385 12.20 -1.92 -24.33
N PHE A 386 12.68 -2.19 -23.11
CA PHE A 386 11.92 -2.76 -22.02
C PHE A 386 11.87 -1.80 -20.84
N THR A 387 10.68 -1.55 -20.30
CA THR A 387 10.48 -0.78 -19.06
C THR A 387 10.01 -1.68 -17.92
N SER A 388 10.42 -1.39 -16.68
CA SER A 388 9.86 -2.08 -15.49
C SER A 388 8.42 -1.68 -15.20
N ALA A 389 7.93 -0.59 -15.78
CA ALA A 389 6.63 0.01 -15.54
C ALA A 389 5.80 0.04 -16.83
N SER A 390 4.84 -0.89 -17.00
CA SER A 390 4.01 -1.02 -18.21
C SER A 390 3.31 0.27 -18.63
N GLU A 391 2.96 1.12 -17.67
CA GLU A 391 2.35 2.42 -17.91
C GLU A 391 3.26 3.43 -18.63
N MET A 392 4.57 3.14 -18.73
CA MET A 392 5.54 3.96 -19.46
C MET A 392 5.69 3.57 -20.93
N ILE A 393 5.05 2.50 -21.41
CA ILE A 393 5.20 2.02 -22.79
C ILE A 393 4.85 3.11 -23.79
N ASP A 394 3.67 3.72 -23.68
CA ASP A 394 3.22 4.77 -24.61
C ASP A 394 4.14 6.00 -24.58
N GLN A 395 4.68 6.34 -23.40
CA GLN A 395 5.62 7.45 -23.24
C GLN A 395 6.95 7.15 -23.94
N TYR A 396 7.48 5.94 -23.82
CA TYR A 396 8.67 5.52 -24.55
C TYR A 396 8.44 5.51 -26.07
N ILE A 397 7.30 4.99 -26.54
CA ILE A 397 6.96 5.00 -27.98
C ILE A 397 7.00 6.44 -28.50
N HIS A 398 6.33 7.35 -27.80
CA HIS A 398 6.30 8.77 -28.14
C HIS A 398 7.68 9.44 -28.14
N ASP A 399 8.48 9.24 -27.08
CA ASP A 399 9.74 9.99 -26.89
C ASP A 399 10.94 9.40 -27.67
N THR A 400 10.80 8.16 -28.15
CA THR A 400 11.85 7.47 -28.92
C THR A 400 11.51 7.27 -30.39
N ASP A 401 10.26 7.49 -30.80
CA ASP A 401 9.75 7.15 -32.15
C ASP A 401 10.03 5.67 -32.50
N ASN A 402 9.90 4.79 -31.50
CA ASN A 402 10.17 3.36 -31.61
C ASN A 402 8.94 2.55 -31.17
N GLU A 403 8.44 1.69 -32.06
CA GLU A 403 7.29 0.81 -31.77
C GLU A 403 7.70 -0.48 -31.02
N ASN A 404 8.99 -0.81 -30.96
CA ASN A 404 9.51 -2.02 -30.30
C ASN A 404 9.71 -1.80 -28.79
N VAL A 405 8.64 -1.38 -28.11
CA VAL A 405 8.61 -1.10 -26.67
C VAL A 405 7.68 -2.09 -25.99
N ASP A 406 8.18 -2.75 -24.94
CA ASP A 406 7.40 -3.64 -24.07
C ASP A 406 7.85 -3.42 -22.62
N TYR A 407 7.24 -4.12 -21.66
CA TYR A 407 7.68 -4.14 -20.28
C TYR A 407 8.43 -5.43 -19.93
N LEU A 408 9.33 -5.35 -18.97
CA LEU A 408 10.00 -6.52 -18.40
C LEU A 408 9.94 -6.44 -16.88
N GLU A 409 9.38 -7.47 -16.26
CA GLU A 409 9.32 -7.55 -14.81
C GLU A 409 10.66 -8.01 -14.24
N PHE A 410 10.86 -7.76 -12.95
CA PHE A 410 11.95 -8.41 -12.23
C PHE A 410 11.84 -9.94 -12.24
N SER A 411 12.96 -10.59 -11.91
CA SER A 411 13.08 -12.04 -11.87
C SER A 411 14.04 -12.51 -10.79
N ILE A 412 13.89 -13.77 -10.44
CA ILE A 412 14.86 -14.48 -9.61
C ILE A 412 15.78 -15.35 -10.45
N ASN A 413 16.99 -15.58 -9.94
CA ASN A 413 17.81 -16.70 -10.36
C ASN A 413 17.52 -17.91 -9.45
N PRO A 414 16.96 -19.02 -9.96
CA PRO A 414 16.53 -20.14 -9.12
C PRO A 414 17.70 -20.88 -8.46
N LEU A 415 18.92 -20.75 -8.99
CA LEU A 415 20.11 -21.35 -8.37
C LEU A 415 20.51 -20.61 -7.09
N TYR A 416 20.21 -19.32 -6.99
CA TYR A 416 20.50 -18.51 -5.80
C TYR A 416 19.29 -18.39 -4.87
N HIS A 417 18.12 -18.06 -5.43
CA HIS A 417 16.89 -17.83 -4.70
C HIS A 417 16.06 -19.11 -4.71
N ASN A 418 16.25 -19.95 -3.70
CA ASN A 418 15.54 -21.22 -3.53
C ASN A 418 15.42 -21.56 -2.05
N PRO A 419 14.52 -22.49 -1.68
CA PRO A 419 14.28 -22.83 -0.29
C PRO A 419 15.20 -23.94 0.26
N ILE A 420 16.20 -24.41 -0.49
CA ILE A 420 17.06 -25.54 -0.06
C ILE A 420 17.76 -25.20 1.26
N GLY A 421 17.73 -26.14 2.20
CA GLY A 421 18.22 -26.01 3.58
C GLY A 421 17.18 -25.51 4.57
N LYS A 422 16.01 -25.03 4.12
CA LYS A 422 14.97 -24.48 4.99
C LYS A 422 14.26 -25.59 5.79
N ASN A 423 14.09 -25.34 7.09
CA ASN A 423 13.27 -26.17 7.99
C ASN A 423 12.07 -25.36 8.50
N LEU A 424 10.86 -25.76 8.11
CA LEU A 424 9.63 -25.06 8.51
C LEU A 424 9.24 -25.31 9.96
N LYS A 425 9.78 -26.33 10.65
CA LYS A 425 9.47 -26.65 12.05
C LYS A 425 10.37 -25.96 13.07
N ASP A 426 11.45 -25.33 12.64
CA ASP A 426 12.37 -24.66 13.54
C ASP A 426 11.69 -23.42 14.16
N SER A 427 11.35 -23.53 15.45
CA SER A 427 10.65 -22.49 16.19
C SER A 427 11.44 -21.19 16.28
N VAL A 428 12.78 -21.25 16.33
CA VAL A 428 13.63 -20.04 16.37
C VAL A 428 13.44 -19.24 15.08
N ASN A 429 13.34 -19.94 13.95
CA ASN A 429 13.18 -19.35 12.62
C ASN A 429 11.75 -18.90 12.30
N GLN A 430 10.75 -19.43 13.02
CA GLN A 430 9.35 -19.01 12.89
C GLN A 430 9.09 -17.63 13.51
N ASP A 431 9.82 -17.27 14.56
CA ASP A 431 9.66 -15.98 15.24
C ASP A 431 10.47 -14.84 14.58
N GLN A 432 11.44 -15.16 13.72
CA GLN A 432 12.26 -14.14 13.04
C GLN A 432 11.52 -13.47 11.89
N VAL A 433 11.42 -12.13 11.95
CA VAL A 433 10.89 -11.28 10.90
C VAL A 433 12.00 -10.39 10.34
N ILE A 434 12.37 -10.61 9.09
CA ILE A 434 13.53 -9.97 8.47
C ILE A 434 13.12 -8.83 7.54
N PHE A 435 13.76 -7.68 7.68
CA PHE A 435 13.69 -6.58 6.71
C PHE A 435 15.08 -6.21 6.20
N ALA A 436 15.29 -6.25 4.89
CA ALA A 436 16.55 -5.82 4.27
C ALA A 436 16.36 -4.50 3.50
N GLY A 437 16.77 -3.39 4.11
CA GLY A 437 16.57 -2.06 3.56
C GLY A 437 17.12 -0.97 4.46
N SER A 438 17.07 0.27 3.98
CA SER A 438 17.49 1.44 4.75
C SER A 438 16.29 2.33 5.02
N TRP A 439 16.34 3.08 6.12
CA TRP A 439 15.48 4.24 6.30
C TRP A 439 15.83 5.27 5.22
N MET A 440 14.86 5.96 4.62
CA MET A 440 15.18 6.89 3.52
C MET A 440 14.47 8.21 3.76
N LYS A 441 15.18 9.22 4.28
CA LYS A 441 14.56 10.53 4.62
C LYS A 441 13.83 11.19 3.46
N LYS A 442 14.29 10.97 2.22
CA LYS A 442 13.62 11.44 0.99
C LYS A 442 12.24 10.79 0.71
N TYR A 443 11.87 9.71 1.40
CA TYR A 443 10.60 9.00 1.22
C TYR A 443 9.79 8.95 2.53
N PRO A 444 9.24 10.09 3.00
CA PRO A 444 8.55 10.17 4.29
C PRO A 444 7.33 9.25 4.38
N VAL A 445 6.56 9.11 3.30
CA VAL A 445 5.40 8.20 3.24
C VAL A 445 5.84 6.76 3.45
N ARG A 446 6.89 6.32 2.75
CA ARG A 446 7.45 4.97 2.91
C ARG A 446 7.93 4.73 4.34
N ASN A 447 8.59 5.72 4.94
CA ASN A 447 9.09 5.63 6.32
C ASN A 447 7.95 5.50 7.34
N LYS A 448 6.84 6.23 7.16
CA LYS A 448 5.63 6.04 7.97
C LYS A 448 5.12 4.60 7.90
N GLU A 449 5.00 4.04 6.69
CA GLU A 449 4.55 2.65 6.51
C GLU A 449 5.56 1.64 7.04
N SER A 450 6.85 1.97 6.97
CA SER A 450 7.92 1.16 7.57
C SER A 450 7.74 1.09 9.09
N ALA A 451 7.42 2.22 9.72
CA ALA A 451 7.14 2.26 11.14
C ALA A 451 5.89 1.44 11.50
N GLU A 452 4.80 1.54 10.73
CA GLU A 452 3.59 0.73 10.93
C GLU A 452 3.91 -0.78 10.88
N LEU A 453 4.73 -1.21 9.93
CA LEU A 453 5.20 -2.61 9.85
C LEU A 453 6.04 -3.01 11.06
N PHE A 454 7.08 -2.24 11.37
CA PHE A 454 8.01 -2.57 12.46
C PHE A 454 7.33 -2.57 13.82
N ASP A 455 6.51 -1.56 14.10
CA ASP A 455 5.76 -1.47 15.35
C ASP A 455 4.77 -2.65 15.47
N GLY A 456 4.14 -3.06 14.36
CA GLY A 456 3.27 -4.24 14.33
C GLY A 456 3.99 -5.55 14.66
N VAL A 457 5.22 -5.73 14.14
CA VAL A 457 6.07 -6.88 14.49
C VAL A 457 6.44 -6.85 15.97
N ILE A 458 6.90 -5.70 16.48
CA ILE A 458 7.30 -5.54 17.89
C ILE A 458 6.11 -5.82 18.82
N GLU A 459 4.92 -5.29 18.51
CA GLU A 459 3.69 -5.51 19.29
C GLU A 459 3.16 -6.95 19.24
N SER A 460 3.55 -7.71 18.21
CA SER A 460 3.28 -9.14 18.10
C SER A 460 4.20 -10.00 18.95
N LYS A 461 5.27 -9.43 19.51
CA LYS A 461 6.36 -10.12 20.24
C LYS A 461 7.22 -11.05 19.37
N HIS A 462 7.15 -10.91 18.05
CA HIS A 462 8.07 -11.56 17.12
C HIS A 462 9.39 -10.78 17.06
N ASP A 463 10.45 -11.44 16.61
CA ASP A 463 11.79 -10.89 16.57
C ASP A 463 12.03 -10.09 15.28
N LEU A 464 11.95 -8.76 15.38
CA LEU A 464 12.31 -7.88 14.28
C LEU A 464 13.82 -7.82 14.07
N ASN A 465 14.27 -8.07 12.83
CA ASN A 465 15.68 -7.88 12.45
C ASN A 465 15.76 -7.04 11.17
N ILE A 466 16.40 -5.88 11.28
CA ILE A 466 16.56 -4.90 10.20
C ILE A 466 18.02 -4.92 9.71
N ILE A 467 18.24 -5.27 8.44
CA ILE A 467 19.57 -5.31 7.82
C ILE A 467 19.71 -4.02 7.00
N ASP A 468 20.53 -3.08 7.49
CA ASP A 468 20.75 -1.81 6.81
C ASP A 468 21.74 -1.95 5.65
N ARG A 469 21.21 -1.94 4.42
CA ARG A 469 22.00 -2.07 3.18
C ARG A 469 22.92 -0.88 2.90
N ASN A 470 22.71 0.27 3.54
CA ASN A 470 23.54 1.47 3.37
C ASN A 470 24.36 1.81 4.62
N PHE A 471 24.40 0.93 5.62
CA PHE A 471 25.14 1.16 6.87
C PHE A 471 26.60 1.55 6.60
N ALA A 472 27.27 0.84 5.68
CA ALA A 472 28.67 1.09 5.31
C ALA A 472 28.93 2.49 4.74
N ARG A 473 27.90 3.21 4.27
CA ARG A 473 28.05 4.58 3.74
C ARG A 473 28.14 5.63 4.83
N GLN A 474 27.69 5.31 6.05
CA GLN A 474 27.70 6.19 7.20
C GLN A 474 27.01 7.55 6.97
N LEU A 475 25.91 7.57 6.20
CA LEU A 475 25.20 8.81 5.86
C LEU A 475 23.96 9.03 6.73
N TYR A 476 23.80 10.24 7.28
CA TYR A 476 22.65 10.66 8.08
C TYR A 476 21.28 10.45 7.39
N ALA A 477 21.25 10.51 6.05
CA ALA A 477 20.05 10.30 5.25
C ALA A 477 19.45 8.88 5.36
N TYR A 478 20.24 7.91 5.85
CA TYR A 478 19.85 6.50 5.96
C TYR A 478 19.62 5.99 7.38
N GLN A 479 19.84 6.83 8.40
CA GLN A 479 19.71 6.43 9.80
C GLN A 479 18.26 6.13 10.18
N TYR A 480 18.08 5.04 10.93
CA TYR A 480 16.80 4.68 11.54
C TYR A 480 16.51 5.52 12.79
N PRO A 481 15.22 5.73 13.13
CA PRO A 481 14.82 6.25 14.43
C PRO A 481 15.41 5.46 15.61
N ILE A 482 15.70 6.15 16.72
CA ILE A 482 16.36 5.55 17.90
C ILE A 482 15.63 4.31 18.43
N LYS A 483 14.29 4.35 18.42
CA LYS A 483 13.47 3.21 18.89
C LYS A 483 13.75 1.89 18.15
N TYR A 484 14.33 1.96 16.95
CA TYR A 484 14.62 0.77 16.14
C TYR A 484 16.05 0.26 16.23
N LEU A 485 17.00 1.02 16.81
CA LEU A 485 18.42 0.62 16.85
C LEU A 485 18.66 -0.79 17.42
N PRO A 486 17.95 -1.24 18.48
CA PRO A 486 18.12 -2.60 19.00
C PRO A 486 17.81 -3.71 17.98
N TYR A 487 17.07 -3.39 16.93
CA TYR A 487 16.67 -4.34 15.89
C TYR A 487 17.53 -4.24 14.62
N VAL A 488 18.41 -3.23 14.53
CA VAL A 488 19.21 -2.96 13.33
C VAL A 488 20.54 -3.72 13.36
N SER A 489 20.98 -4.19 12.20
CA SER A 489 22.28 -4.79 11.93
C SER A 489 22.97 -4.05 10.79
N GLU A 490 24.30 -4.19 10.76
CA GLU A 490 25.17 -3.68 9.70
C GLU A 490 24.85 -4.30 8.33
N THR A 491 25.50 -3.78 7.29
CA THR A 491 25.36 -4.33 5.94
C THR A 491 25.91 -5.75 5.88
N LEU A 492 25.09 -6.70 5.42
CA LEU A 492 25.52 -8.07 5.12
C LEU A 492 26.03 -8.19 3.68
N THR A 493 26.97 -9.12 3.48
CA THR A 493 27.32 -9.57 2.12
C THR A 493 26.13 -10.27 1.47
N HIS A 494 26.11 -10.32 0.13
CA HIS A 494 25.02 -10.95 -0.61
C HIS A 494 24.77 -12.40 -0.17
N ASP A 495 25.83 -13.22 -0.06
CA ASP A 495 25.76 -14.63 0.38
C ASP A 495 25.13 -14.78 1.78
N LYS A 496 25.61 -14.01 2.76
CA LYS A 496 25.06 -14.04 4.13
C LYS A 496 23.59 -13.62 4.16
N LEU A 497 23.20 -12.62 3.38
CA LEU A 497 21.82 -12.17 3.30
C LEU A 497 20.90 -13.23 2.68
N MET A 498 21.36 -13.97 1.66
CA MET A 498 20.58 -15.07 1.09
C MET A 498 20.37 -16.18 2.11
N LYS A 499 21.43 -16.62 2.81
CA LYS A 499 21.33 -17.63 3.88
C LYS A 499 20.36 -17.21 4.98
N LEU A 500 20.40 -15.94 5.41
CA LEU A 500 19.46 -15.42 6.40
C LEU A 500 18.00 -15.51 5.93
N HIS A 501 17.72 -15.18 4.68
CA HIS A 501 16.36 -15.30 4.14
C HIS A 501 15.90 -16.76 4.03
N LYS A 502 16.77 -17.66 3.59
CA LYS A 502 16.47 -19.09 3.53
C LYS A 502 16.22 -19.69 4.92
N ALA A 503 17.00 -19.27 5.93
CA ALA A 503 16.85 -19.72 7.31
C ALA A 503 15.52 -19.29 7.94
N THR A 504 15.00 -18.11 7.61
CA THR A 504 13.87 -17.48 8.32
C THR A 504 12.52 -17.65 7.62
N SER A 505 11.41 -17.57 8.36
CA SER A 505 10.07 -17.77 7.78
C SER A 505 9.42 -16.49 7.27
N TRP A 506 9.70 -15.32 7.87
CA TRP A 506 8.99 -14.09 7.54
C TRP A 506 9.90 -13.03 6.94
N GLY A 507 9.42 -12.37 5.89
CA GLY A 507 10.11 -11.25 5.25
C GLY A 507 9.21 -10.04 5.09
N LEU A 508 9.72 -8.88 5.51
CA LEU A 508 9.07 -7.59 5.26
C LEU A 508 9.51 -7.03 3.91
N ASN A 509 8.55 -6.52 3.15
CA ASN A 509 8.78 -5.83 1.89
C ASN A 509 8.22 -4.40 1.94
N LEU A 510 8.92 -3.46 1.29
CA LEU A 510 8.48 -2.08 1.17
C LEU A 510 8.63 -1.58 -0.27
N ASN A 511 7.50 -1.16 -0.84
CA ASN A 511 7.40 -0.57 -2.16
C ASN A 511 7.39 0.95 -2.07
N SER A 512 8.26 1.60 -2.85
CA SER A 512 8.21 3.06 -3.06
C SER A 512 7.27 3.44 -4.20
N VAL A 513 7.10 2.54 -5.18
CA VAL A 513 6.16 2.69 -6.30
C VAL A 513 4.90 1.90 -5.97
N LYS A 514 3.78 2.60 -5.76
CA LYS A 514 2.52 2.00 -5.31
C LYS A 514 1.57 1.66 -6.44
N TYR A 515 1.54 2.47 -7.50
CA TYR A 515 0.46 2.42 -8.50
C TYR A 515 0.95 1.98 -9.88
N SER A 516 1.97 1.15 -9.93
CA SER A 516 2.39 0.46 -11.15
C SER A 516 1.81 -0.95 -11.22
N ASN A 517 1.44 -1.41 -12.42
CA ASN A 517 0.99 -2.80 -12.64
C ASN A 517 2.15 -3.80 -12.61
N THR A 518 3.37 -3.36 -12.95
CA THR A 518 4.54 -4.22 -13.15
C THR A 518 5.73 -3.83 -12.28
N MET A 519 5.82 -2.56 -11.85
CA MET A 519 6.93 -2.08 -11.00
C MET A 519 6.59 -2.19 -9.51
N PHE A 520 7.33 -3.06 -8.83
CA PHE A 520 7.40 -3.15 -7.37
C PHE A 520 8.73 -3.78 -6.97
N ALA A 521 9.04 -3.80 -5.68
CA ALA A 521 10.34 -4.27 -5.22
C ALA A 521 10.61 -5.73 -5.63
N ASN A 522 11.78 -6.00 -6.22
CA ASN A 522 12.21 -7.36 -6.59
C ASN A 522 12.18 -8.33 -5.39
N ARG A 523 12.32 -7.79 -4.17
CA ARG A 523 12.29 -8.54 -2.93
C ARG A 523 11.00 -9.36 -2.74
N VAL A 524 9.89 -8.98 -3.36
CA VAL A 524 8.65 -9.78 -3.38
C VAL A 524 8.88 -11.13 -4.06
N TYR A 525 9.62 -11.19 -5.17
CA TYR A 525 9.94 -12.44 -5.86
C TYR A 525 11.00 -13.22 -5.08
N GLU A 526 12.08 -12.56 -4.67
CA GLU A 526 13.23 -13.18 -3.98
C GLU A 526 12.81 -13.89 -2.68
N LEU A 527 12.02 -13.22 -1.84
CA LEU A 527 11.54 -13.77 -0.56
C LEU A 527 10.66 -15.01 -0.77
N GLN A 528 9.70 -14.93 -1.70
CA GLN A 528 8.82 -16.05 -1.99
C GLN A 528 9.61 -17.26 -2.51
N ALA A 529 10.59 -17.05 -3.40
CA ALA A 529 11.45 -18.10 -3.93
C ALA A 529 12.30 -18.79 -2.83
N MET A 530 12.72 -18.05 -1.80
CA MET A 530 13.45 -18.59 -0.63
C MET A 530 12.53 -19.16 0.46
N GLY A 531 11.23 -19.23 0.18
CA GLY A 531 10.21 -19.78 1.07
C GLY A 531 9.85 -18.89 2.26
N ASN A 532 9.99 -17.57 2.14
CA ASN A 532 9.49 -16.63 3.14
C ASN A 532 8.01 -16.28 2.89
N ILE A 533 7.25 -16.14 3.97
CA ILE A 533 5.94 -15.47 3.96
C ILE A 533 6.19 -13.97 3.95
N VAL A 534 5.58 -13.27 2.98
CA VAL A 534 5.86 -11.86 2.73
C VAL A 534 4.75 -10.99 3.32
N ILE A 535 5.14 -9.99 4.11
CA ILE A 535 4.29 -8.90 4.56
C ILE A 535 4.76 -7.60 3.88
N SER A 536 3.86 -6.89 3.23
CA SER A 536 4.18 -5.72 2.41
C SER A 536 3.25 -4.54 2.68
N ASN A 537 3.76 -3.32 2.49
CA ASN A 537 2.88 -2.18 2.23
C ASN A 537 2.19 -2.33 0.86
N TYR A 538 1.14 -1.53 0.62
CA TYR A 538 0.37 -1.59 -0.61
C TYR A 538 1.21 -1.31 -1.87
N SER A 539 0.99 -2.15 -2.87
CA SER A 539 1.38 -1.94 -4.26
C SER A 539 0.37 -2.65 -5.15
N MET A 540 -0.10 -1.96 -6.19
CA MET A 540 -1.08 -2.47 -7.15
C MET A 540 -0.56 -3.72 -7.87
N GLY A 541 0.69 -3.70 -8.34
CA GLY A 541 1.31 -4.86 -8.98
C GLY A 541 1.40 -6.07 -8.05
N VAL A 542 1.77 -5.87 -6.77
CA VAL A 542 1.78 -6.95 -5.77
C VAL A 542 0.37 -7.48 -5.52
N ASN A 543 -0.59 -6.59 -5.32
CA ASN A 543 -1.99 -6.91 -5.06
C ASN A 543 -2.63 -7.77 -6.16
N ASN A 544 -2.28 -7.50 -7.42
CA ASN A 544 -2.86 -8.15 -8.58
C ASN A 544 -2.12 -9.44 -8.95
N LYS A 545 -0.78 -9.46 -8.83
CA LYS A 545 0.04 -10.62 -9.23
C LYS A 545 0.21 -11.65 -8.12
N PHE A 546 0.38 -11.19 -6.89
CA PHE A 546 0.67 -12.00 -5.71
C PHE A 546 -0.38 -11.78 -4.62
N PRO A 547 -1.65 -12.21 -4.83
CA PRO A 547 -2.71 -12.09 -3.83
C PRO A 547 -2.39 -12.86 -2.54
N ASN A 548 -1.45 -13.80 -2.60
CA ASN A 548 -0.91 -14.56 -1.48
C ASN A 548 0.01 -13.73 -0.55
N VAL A 549 0.52 -12.58 -1.01
CA VAL A 549 1.32 -11.65 -0.17
C VAL A 549 0.40 -10.89 0.77
N HIS A 550 0.76 -10.84 2.05
CA HIS A 550 0.01 -10.09 3.04
C HIS A 550 0.21 -8.59 2.86
N ILE A 551 -0.80 -7.91 2.31
CA ILE A 551 -0.83 -6.46 2.22
C ILE A 551 -1.47 -5.91 3.49
N VAL A 552 -0.74 -5.08 4.22
CA VAL A 552 -1.23 -4.51 5.49
C VAL A 552 -1.40 -3.00 5.38
N SER A 553 -2.40 -2.50 6.10
CA SER A 553 -2.72 -1.06 6.11
C SER A 553 -2.58 -0.39 7.46
N ASP A 554 -2.45 -1.18 8.52
CA ASP A 554 -2.21 -0.75 9.88
C ASP A 554 -1.39 -1.82 10.65
N LYS A 555 -0.71 -1.39 11.71
CA LYS A 555 0.11 -2.27 12.56
C LYS A 555 -0.66 -3.43 13.21
N ASN A 556 -1.97 -3.26 13.47
CA ASN A 556 -2.80 -4.32 14.05
C ASN A 556 -2.97 -5.50 13.10
N ASP A 557 -3.00 -5.25 11.78
CA ASP A 557 -3.08 -6.34 10.79
C ASP A 557 -1.82 -7.21 10.87
N VAL A 558 -0.64 -6.60 10.95
CA VAL A 558 0.65 -7.30 11.10
C VAL A 558 0.64 -8.21 12.32
N LYS A 559 0.22 -7.67 13.46
CA LYS A 559 0.13 -8.42 14.71
C LYS A 559 -0.77 -9.65 14.59
N GLN A 560 -1.91 -9.52 13.92
CA GLN A 560 -2.85 -10.63 13.77
C GLN A 560 -2.37 -11.67 12.76
N ILE A 561 -1.73 -11.24 11.67
CA ILE A 561 -1.12 -12.14 10.68
C ILE A 561 -0.09 -13.04 11.36
N LEU A 562 0.80 -12.45 12.15
CA LEU A 562 1.87 -13.18 12.83
C LEU A 562 1.29 -14.12 13.91
N ASN A 563 0.43 -13.60 14.79
CA ASN A 563 -0.08 -14.36 15.94
C ASN A 563 -1.12 -15.45 15.62
N HIS A 564 -1.83 -15.36 14.48
CA HIS A 564 -2.86 -16.33 14.10
C HIS A 564 -2.43 -17.23 12.93
N SER A 565 -1.13 -17.30 12.66
CA SER A 565 -0.58 -18.24 11.70
C SER A 565 -0.44 -19.64 12.33
N ASN A 566 -0.55 -20.69 11.51
CA ASN A 566 -0.24 -22.06 11.94
C ASN A 566 0.65 -22.73 10.91
N LEU A 567 1.38 -23.76 11.34
CA LEU A 567 2.40 -24.41 10.52
C LEU A 567 1.86 -24.98 9.21
N ASN A 568 0.66 -25.57 9.21
CA ASN A 568 0.10 -26.20 8.01
C ASN A 568 -0.30 -25.14 6.97
N ASP A 569 -1.04 -24.12 7.39
CA ASP A 569 -1.42 -23.00 6.51
C ASP A 569 -0.17 -22.28 5.97
N ASN A 570 0.84 -22.10 6.81
CA ASN A 570 2.11 -21.48 6.42
C ASN A 570 2.88 -22.35 5.41
N SER A 571 2.90 -23.67 5.60
CA SER A 571 3.57 -24.60 4.69
C SER A 571 2.91 -24.59 3.31
N ASP A 572 1.58 -24.62 3.26
CA ASP A 572 0.83 -24.52 2.00
C ASP A 572 1.07 -23.17 1.32
N LEU A 573 1.04 -22.06 2.07
CA LEU A 573 1.32 -20.72 1.55
C LEU A 573 2.73 -20.62 0.98
N ILE A 574 3.73 -21.15 1.68
CA ILE A 574 5.12 -21.18 1.22
C ILE A 574 5.25 -22.02 -0.05
N ALA A 575 4.70 -23.23 -0.06
CA ALA A 575 4.78 -24.12 -1.22
C ALA A 575 4.12 -23.48 -2.47
N LYS A 576 2.94 -22.87 -2.30
CA LYS A 576 2.25 -22.11 -3.36
C LYS A 576 3.09 -20.93 -3.85
N SER A 577 3.69 -20.17 -2.94
CA SER A 577 4.51 -18.99 -3.26
C SER A 577 5.79 -19.37 -4.01
N VAL A 578 6.52 -20.38 -3.53
CA VAL A 578 7.71 -20.92 -4.20
C VAL A 578 7.35 -21.40 -5.59
N SER A 579 6.31 -22.23 -5.72
CA SER A 579 5.91 -22.81 -7.00
C SER A 579 5.53 -21.74 -8.03
N ASN A 580 4.75 -20.74 -7.61
CA ASN A 580 4.36 -19.65 -8.50
C ASN A 580 5.56 -18.87 -9.03
N VAL A 581 6.52 -18.53 -8.17
CA VAL A 581 7.72 -17.79 -8.59
C VAL A 581 8.66 -18.64 -9.45
N MET A 582 8.88 -19.90 -9.05
CA MET A 582 9.78 -20.82 -9.74
C MET A 582 9.30 -21.20 -11.13
N LEU A 583 7.98 -21.23 -11.36
CA LEU A 583 7.40 -21.62 -12.65
C LEU A 583 7.07 -20.45 -13.58
N ASN A 584 7.11 -19.19 -13.12
CA ASN A 584 6.67 -18.04 -13.93
C ASN A 584 7.58 -16.81 -13.90
N HIS A 585 8.48 -16.70 -12.91
CA HIS A 585 9.18 -15.45 -12.60
C HIS A 585 10.70 -15.59 -12.47
N THR A 586 11.27 -16.57 -13.18
CA THR A 586 12.73 -16.78 -13.23
C THR A 586 13.40 -15.96 -14.34
N ALA A 587 14.72 -15.81 -14.25
CA ALA A 587 15.53 -15.15 -15.28
C ALA A 587 15.39 -15.80 -16.66
N TYR A 588 15.16 -17.11 -16.71
CA TYR A 588 14.91 -17.85 -17.94
C TYR A 588 13.66 -17.31 -18.67
N HIS A 589 12.57 -17.02 -17.96
CA HIS A 589 11.38 -16.40 -18.55
C HIS A 589 11.64 -14.99 -19.09
N ARG A 590 12.53 -14.22 -18.42
CA ARG A 590 12.86 -12.86 -18.87
C ARG A 590 13.72 -12.88 -20.12
N ILE A 591 14.72 -13.76 -20.17
CA ILE A 591 15.51 -13.95 -21.39
C ILE A 591 14.63 -14.50 -22.52
N GLU A 592 13.76 -15.49 -22.26
CA GLU A 592 12.83 -15.99 -23.28
C GLU A 592 11.98 -14.87 -23.87
N LYS A 593 11.42 -14.00 -23.02
CA LYS A 593 10.66 -12.83 -23.47
C LYS A 593 11.50 -11.92 -24.36
N ILE A 594 12.71 -11.55 -23.91
CA ILE A 594 13.62 -10.69 -24.68
C ILE A 594 13.95 -11.31 -26.05
N ILE A 595 14.38 -12.58 -26.09
CA ILE A 595 14.82 -13.22 -27.35
C ILE A 595 13.65 -13.41 -28.33
N ARG A 596 12.44 -13.69 -27.84
CA ARG A 596 11.23 -13.73 -28.67
C ARG A 596 10.93 -12.37 -29.29
N THR A 597 11.02 -11.30 -28.51
CA THR A 597 10.79 -9.93 -29.00
C THR A 597 11.78 -9.53 -30.09
N ILE A 598 13.05 -9.96 -30.01
CA ILE A 598 14.05 -9.64 -31.05
C ILE A 598 13.95 -10.54 -32.30
N GLY A 599 13.04 -11.52 -32.32
CA GLY A 599 12.78 -12.40 -33.46
C GLY A 599 13.39 -13.80 -33.37
N TRP A 600 14.03 -14.17 -32.24
CA TRP A 600 14.51 -15.52 -31.98
C TRP A 600 13.37 -16.41 -31.48
N THR A 601 12.67 -17.05 -32.43
CA THR A 601 11.41 -17.78 -32.15
C THR A 601 11.54 -19.30 -32.07
N SER A 602 12.70 -19.88 -32.38
CA SER A 602 12.89 -21.34 -32.38
C SER A 602 13.12 -21.95 -31.00
N HIS A 603 13.27 -21.13 -29.95
CA HIS A 603 13.61 -21.58 -28.60
C HIS A 603 12.52 -21.17 -27.62
N HIS A 604 11.96 -22.16 -26.93
CA HIS A 604 10.92 -21.98 -25.93
C HIS A 604 11.32 -22.71 -24.66
N LEU A 605 10.87 -22.21 -23.52
CA LEU A 605 11.00 -23.00 -22.29
C LEU A 605 10.20 -24.29 -22.47
N HIS A 606 10.86 -25.41 -22.17
CA HIS A 606 10.22 -26.72 -22.22
C HIS A 606 9.08 -26.76 -21.19
N GLU A 607 7.90 -27.19 -21.61
CA GLU A 607 6.76 -27.41 -20.73
C GLU A 607 6.67 -28.91 -20.40
N PRO A 608 7.07 -29.34 -19.19
CA PRO A 608 7.12 -30.75 -18.86
C PRO A 608 5.77 -31.46 -18.98
N LYS A 609 5.80 -32.65 -19.56
CA LYS A 609 4.65 -33.54 -19.64
C LYS A 609 4.73 -34.61 -18.56
N ILE A 610 3.69 -34.68 -17.73
CA ILE A 610 3.61 -35.62 -16.60
C ILE A 610 2.67 -36.78 -16.92
N LEU A 611 3.16 -38.02 -16.80
CA LEU A 611 2.30 -39.20 -16.74
C LEU A 611 1.86 -39.43 -15.29
N VAL A 612 0.55 -39.39 -15.05
CA VAL A 612 -0.06 -39.69 -13.75
C VAL A 612 -0.60 -41.11 -13.78
N ILE A 613 -0.02 -41.99 -12.96
CA ILE A 613 -0.43 -43.38 -12.81
C ILE A 613 -1.31 -43.48 -11.56
N GLY A 614 -2.62 -43.62 -11.76
CA GLY A 614 -3.58 -43.84 -10.68
C GLY A 614 -3.63 -45.31 -10.25
N GLU A 615 -3.77 -45.58 -8.96
CA GLU A 615 -3.97 -46.93 -8.43
C GLU A 615 -5.22 -47.59 -9.04
N SER A 616 -6.30 -46.82 -9.17
CA SER A 616 -7.49 -47.20 -9.93
C SER A 616 -8.16 -45.97 -10.54
N GLU A 617 -9.31 -46.15 -11.18
CA GLU A 617 -10.15 -45.08 -11.70
C GLU A 617 -10.59 -44.08 -10.62
N LYS A 618 -10.61 -44.46 -9.33
CA LYS A 618 -10.91 -43.54 -8.23
C LYS A 618 -9.89 -42.41 -8.12
N SER A 619 -8.62 -42.68 -8.44
CA SER A 619 -7.56 -41.67 -8.47
C SER A 619 -7.78 -40.60 -9.54
N ARG A 620 -8.72 -40.78 -10.49
CA ARG A 620 -9.01 -39.79 -11.55
C ARG A 620 -9.56 -38.48 -11.01
N GLU A 621 -10.24 -38.48 -9.86
CA GLU A 621 -10.71 -37.25 -9.22
C GLU A 621 -9.51 -36.38 -8.80
N SER A 622 -8.57 -36.95 -8.05
CA SER A 622 -7.31 -36.32 -7.66
C SER A 622 -6.52 -35.80 -8.87
N TYR A 623 -6.46 -36.57 -9.97
CA TYR A 623 -5.86 -36.12 -11.23
C TYR A 623 -6.59 -34.89 -11.83
N SER A 624 -7.92 -34.91 -11.84
CA SER A 624 -8.74 -33.87 -12.45
C SER A 624 -8.64 -32.53 -11.70
N ASN A 625 -8.40 -32.60 -10.39
CA ASN A 625 -8.20 -31.45 -9.51
C ASN A 625 -6.90 -30.69 -9.84
N GLN A 626 -5.84 -31.37 -10.27
CA GLN A 626 -4.51 -30.78 -10.48
C GLN A 626 -4.54 -29.59 -11.45
N LEU A 627 -3.94 -28.46 -11.05
CA LEU A 627 -3.83 -27.24 -11.84
C LEU A 627 -2.83 -27.36 -13.01
N TRP A 628 -1.76 -28.15 -12.86
CA TRP A 628 -0.82 -28.42 -13.96
C TRP A 628 -1.54 -29.02 -15.17
N VAL A 629 -1.46 -28.40 -16.34
CA VAL A 629 -2.28 -28.77 -17.51
C VAL A 629 -1.66 -29.86 -18.38
N ASN A 630 -0.33 -29.85 -18.55
CA ASN A 630 0.37 -30.79 -19.44
C ASN A 630 0.59 -32.14 -18.74
N LYS A 631 -0.49 -32.94 -18.65
CA LYS A 631 -0.48 -34.24 -17.98
C LYS A 631 -1.46 -35.24 -18.59
N GLU A 632 -1.12 -36.51 -18.53
CA GLU A 632 -1.99 -37.63 -18.94
C GLU A 632 -2.25 -38.57 -17.75
N PHE A 633 -3.35 -39.33 -17.81
CA PHE A 633 -3.74 -40.27 -16.77
C PHE A 633 -3.85 -41.68 -17.33
N ILE A 634 -3.28 -42.65 -16.60
CA ILE A 634 -3.46 -44.08 -16.85
C ILE A 634 -3.70 -44.81 -15.53
N CYS A 635 -4.51 -45.87 -15.55
CA CYS A 635 -4.66 -46.77 -14.42
C CYS A 635 -3.46 -47.72 -14.32
N LEU A 636 -3.07 -48.09 -13.11
CA LEU A 636 -1.95 -48.97 -12.86
C LEU A 636 -2.09 -50.33 -13.55
N ASP A 637 -3.31 -50.86 -13.65
CA ASP A 637 -3.63 -52.13 -14.34
C ASP A 637 -3.37 -52.07 -15.85
N ASP A 638 -3.52 -50.88 -16.46
CA ASP A 638 -3.29 -50.64 -17.89
C ASP A 638 -1.85 -50.19 -18.19
N TYR A 639 -1.06 -49.93 -17.16
CA TYR A 639 0.31 -49.44 -17.30
C TYR A 639 1.30 -50.58 -17.58
N ASN A 640 1.86 -50.61 -18.79
CA ASN A 640 2.92 -51.54 -19.16
C ASN A 640 4.31 -50.93 -18.87
N ARG A 641 5.05 -51.53 -17.93
CA ARG A 641 6.39 -51.05 -17.50
C ARG A 641 7.46 -51.02 -18.61
N ASN A 642 7.25 -51.70 -19.74
CA ASN A 642 8.18 -51.68 -20.87
C ASN A 642 8.05 -50.45 -21.78
N LEU A 643 7.16 -49.51 -21.44
CA LEU A 643 7.07 -48.23 -22.13
C LEU A 643 8.17 -47.30 -21.57
N ASN A 644 9.36 -47.33 -22.18
CA ASN A 644 10.21 -46.13 -22.23
C ASN A 644 9.46 -45.13 -23.10
N ASP A 645 8.49 -44.46 -22.49
CA ASP A 645 7.61 -43.58 -23.21
C ASP A 645 8.28 -42.21 -23.29
N GLU A 646 9.16 -42.05 -24.29
CA GLU A 646 9.85 -40.79 -24.64
C GLU A 646 8.88 -39.59 -24.81
N ARG A 647 7.57 -39.83 -24.77
CA ARG A 647 6.50 -38.83 -24.74
C ARG A 647 6.36 -38.09 -23.40
N PHE A 648 6.94 -38.58 -22.30
CA PHE A 648 6.80 -37.98 -20.96
C PHE A 648 8.16 -37.66 -20.34
N ASP A 649 8.20 -36.56 -19.60
CA ASP A 649 9.39 -36.12 -18.87
C ASP A 649 9.41 -36.65 -17.43
N TYR A 650 8.22 -36.75 -16.83
CA TYR A 650 8.05 -37.15 -15.44
C TYR A 650 6.88 -38.12 -15.23
N ILE A 651 6.98 -38.90 -14.15
CA ILE A 651 5.96 -39.83 -13.69
C ILE A 651 5.57 -39.49 -12.24
N ALA A 652 4.27 -39.42 -11.98
CA ALA A 652 3.70 -39.32 -10.63
C ALA A 652 2.75 -40.50 -10.39
N TYR A 653 2.69 -40.99 -9.15
CA TYR A 653 1.75 -42.03 -8.75
C TYR A 653 0.70 -41.45 -7.80
N MET A 654 -0.56 -41.80 -8.01
CA MET A 654 -1.67 -41.44 -7.12
C MET A 654 -2.28 -42.69 -6.51
N LYS A 655 -2.46 -42.68 -5.19
CA LYS A 655 -3.11 -43.75 -4.43
C LYS A 655 -4.54 -43.38 -4.08
N ASP A 656 -5.45 -44.35 -4.08
CA ASP A 656 -6.88 -44.10 -3.85
C ASP A 656 -7.20 -43.63 -2.42
N GLU A 657 -6.32 -43.92 -1.45
CA GLU A 657 -6.48 -43.50 -0.06
C GLU A 657 -6.15 -42.02 0.19
N PHE A 658 -5.50 -41.35 -0.76
CA PHE A 658 -5.12 -39.95 -0.66
C PHE A 658 -5.97 -39.07 -1.56
N ILE A 659 -6.31 -37.90 -1.04
CA ILE A 659 -6.84 -36.80 -1.82
C ILE A 659 -5.66 -35.88 -2.14
N TYR A 660 -5.24 -35.90 -3.41
CA TYR A 660 -4.22 -34.99 -3.91
C TYR A 660 -4.89 -33.70 -4.35
N GLU A 661 -4.50 -32.62 -3.70
CA GLU A 661 -5.12 -31.32 -3.90
C GLU A 661 -4.51 -30.58 -5.11
N GLU A 662 -5.08 -29.41 -5.41
CA GLU A 662 -4.96 -28.69 -6.68
C GLU A 662 -3.52 -28.33 -7.06
N TYR A 663 -2.66 -28.04 -6.08
CA TYR A 663 -1.27 -27.63 -6.32
C TYR A 663 -0.26 -28.77 -6.21
N TYR A 664 -0.69 -30.02 -5.92
CA TYR A 664 0.22 -31.14 -5.66
C TYR A 664 1.30 -31.33 -6.76
N LEU A 665 0.89 -31.46 -8.02
CA LEU A 665 1.83 -31.59 -9.13
C LEU A 665 2.64 -30.31 -9.39
N MET A 666 2.05 -29.12 -9.19
CA MET A 666 2.76 -27.85 -9.36
C MET A 666 3.89 -27.70 -8.34
N ASN A 667 3.64 -28.06 -7.09
CA ASN A 667 4.63 -28.04 -6.03
C ASN A 667 5.79 -28.99 -6.35
N LEU A 668 5.48 -30.21 -6.79
CA LEU A 668 6.50 -31.19 -7.14
C LEU A 668 7.31 -30.83 -8.39
N ILE A 669 6.69 -30.28 -9.45
CA ILE A 669 7.45 -29.92 -10.67
C ILE A 669 8.31 -28.68 -10.44
N SER A 670 7.84 -27.74 -9.61
CA SER A 670 8.58 -26.50 -9.33
C SER A 670 9.94 -26.74 -8.68
N SER A 671 10.10 -27.85 -7.96
CA SER A 671 11.38 -28.18 -7.31
C SER A 671 12.53 -28.39 -8.31
N PHE A 672 12.22 -28.88 -9.51
CA PHE A 672 13.19 -29.11 -10.58
C PHE A 672 13.67 -27.79 -11.21
N ALA A 673 13.02 -26.66 -10.93
CA ALA A 673 13.52 -25.32 -11.25
C ALA A 673 14.81 -24.98 -10.51
N TYR A 674 15.00 -25.55 -9.31
CA TYR A 674 16.12 -25.27 -8.41
C TYR A 674 16.80 -26.54 -7.88
N SER A 675 16.57 -27.68 -8.53
CA SER A 675 17.25 -28.95 -8.25
C SER A 675 17.57 -29.75 -9.52
N ASP A 676 18.70 -30.47 -9.51
CA ASP A 676 19.04 -31.52 -10.46
C ASP A 676 18.56 -32.92 -10.03
N ALA A 677 17.90 -33.07 -8.87
CA ALA A 677 17.49 -34.37 -8.34
C ALA A 677 16.74 -35.21 -9.38
N SER A 678 16.87 -36.54 -9.31
CA SER A 678 16.09 -37.43 -10.19
C SER A 678 14.67 -37.65 -9.67
N ILE A 679 14.46 -37.41 -8.37
CA ILE A 679 13.17 -37.56 -7.70
C ILE A 679 12.97 -36.35 -6.78
N THR A 680 11.75 -35.83 -6.74
CA THR A 680 11.30 -34.95 -5.66
C THR A 680 10.24 -35.67 -4.84
N GLU A 681 10.33 -35.61 -3.51
CA GLU A 681 9.38 -36.24 -2.59
C GLU A 681 8.83 -35.24 -1.58
N MET A 682 7.52 -35.26 -1.36
CA MET A 682 6.88 -34.59 -0.22
C MET A 682 7.10 -35.41 1.05
N ARG A 683 8.01 -34.96 1.90
CA ARG A 683 8.41 -35.63 3.15
C ARG A 683 8.78 -34.62 4.22
N GLY A 684 8.07 -34.66 5.35
CA GLY A 684 8.41 -33.86 6.53
C GLY A 684 8.18 -32.36 6.31
N HIS A 685 9.13 -31.54 6.77
CA HIS A 685 9.00 -30.07 6.84
C HIS A 685 10.24 -29.34 6.33
N GLU A 686 11.12 -30.05 5.63
CA GLU A 686 12.44 -29.56 5.25
C GLU A 686 12.65 -29.64 3.74
N TYR A 687 13.48 -28.74 3.23
CA TYR A 687 13.97 -28.78 1.86
C TYR A 687 15.39 -29.35 1.85
N THR A 688 15.52 -30.67 1.74
CA THR A 688 16.81 -31.37 1.96
C THR A 688 17.02 -32.54 1.01
N TYR A 689 18.27 -32.81 0.66
CA TYR A 689 18.61 -33.94 -0.20
C TYR A 689 18.79 -35.25 0.57
N THR A 690 18.30 -36.36 -0.01
CA THR A 690 18.53 -37.74 0.46
C THR A 690 18.87 -38.66 -0.72
N ASN A 691 19.20 -39.93 -0.43
CA ASN A 691 19.52 -40.95 -1.43
C ASN A 691 18.28 -41.71 -1.91
N ILE A 692 18.24 -42.08 -3.21
CA ILE A 692 17.10 -42.76 -3.88
C ILE A 692 16.62 -44.07 -3.22
N THR A 693 17.37 -44.69 -2.31
CA THR A 693 16.99 -45.97 -1.70
C THR A 693 15.80 -45.89 -0.73
N ASP A 694 15.33 -44.70 -0.37
CA ASP A 694 14.29 -44.50 0.64
C ASP A 694 13.30 -43.38 0.26
N TYR A 695 12.42 -43.63 -0.73
CA TYR A 695 11.33 -42.70 -1.09
C TYR A 695 9.95 -43.35 -1.20
N ASN A 696 8.91 -42.56 -0.96
CA ASN A 696 7.52 -42.94 -1.19
C ASN A 696 7.03 -42.45 -2.56
N ARG A 697 6.97 -43.36 -3.54
CA ARG A 697 6.51 -43.04 -4.91
C ARG A 697 5.15 -42.33 -5.00
N TYR A 698 4.25 -42.55 -4.03
CA TYR A 698 2.92 -41.94 -4.00
C TYR A 698 2.93 -40.49 -3.48
N LYS A 699 4.09 -39.99 -3.07
CA LYS A 699 4.33 -38.61 -2.66
C LYS A 699 5.45 -37.97 -3.50
N SER A 700 5.75 -38.54 -4.67
CA SER A 700 6.91 -38.15 -5.45
C SER A 700 6.58 -37.85 -6.91
N LEU A 701 7.43 -37.01 -7.51
CA LEU A 701 7.55 -36.85 -8.96
C LEU A 701 8.93 -37.35 -9.38
N ILE A 702 8.96 -38.24 -10.36
CA ILE A 702 10.13 -39.01 -10.77
C ILE A 702 10.45 -38.66 -12.22
N LYS A 703 11.71 -38.29 -12.53
CA LYS A 703 12.15 -38.14 -13.91
C LYS A 703 12.14 -39.48 -14.63
N VAL A 704 11.74 -39.49 -15.90
CA VAL A 704 11.84 -40.70 -16.73
C VAL A 704 13.30 -41.10 -16.93
N ASP A 705 14.21 -40.13 -17.10
CA ASP A 705 15.65 -40.35 -17.10
C ASP A 705 16.25 -40.18 -15.69
N LEU A 706 16.66 -41.29 -15.07
CA LEU A 706 17.29 -41.33 -13.75
C LEU A 706 18.81 -41.07 -13.88
N SER A 707 19.17 -39.82 -14.12
CA SER A 707 20.55 -39.41 -14.38
C SER A 707 21.44 -39.35 -13.12
N ASN A 708 20.87 -39.31 -11.91
CA ASN A 708 21.62 -39.30 -10.65
C ASN A 708 20.89 -40.01 -9.49
N ASN A 709 21.60 -40.27 -8.38
CA ASN A 709 21.06 -40.95 -7.21
C ASN A 709 20.51 -40.02 -6.12
N LYS A 710 20.01 -38.83 -6.47
CA LYS A 710 19.53 -37.81 -5.51
C LYS A 710 17.99 -37.73 -5.47
N ILE A 711 17.44 -37.62 -4.26
CA ILE A 711 16.07 -37.15 -4.01
C ILE A 711 16.16 -35.75 -3.39
N LEU A 712 15.29 -34.83 -3.81
CA LEU A 712 15.00 -33.62 -3.05
C LEU A 712 13.71 -33.83 -2.25
N ASN A 713 13.81 -33.81 -0.92
CA ASN A 713 12.65 -33.74 -0.05
C ASN A 713 12.15 -32.29 0.00
N ILE A 714 10.83 -32.12 -0.07
CA ILE A 714 10.13 -30.86 0.16
C ILE A 714 9.05 -31.07 1.24
N PRO A 715 8.59 -30.00 1.91
CA PRO A 715 7.53 -30.11 2.91
C PRO A 715 6.27 -30.79 2.40
N GLU A 716 5.68 -31.64 3.24
CA GLU A 716 4.45 -32.36 2.91
C GLU A 716 3.25 -31.39 2.92
N THR A 717 2.73 -31.11 1.73
CA THR A 717 1.60 -30.20 1.45
C THR A 717 0.69 -30.82 0.39
N GLU A 718 -0.54 -30.33 0.23
CA GLU A 718 -1.46 -30.76 -0.84
C GLU A 718 -1.85 -32.26 -0.84
N ILE A 719 -1.68 -32.97 0.27
CA ILE A 719 -2.10 -34.38 0.42
C ILE A 719 -2.95 -34.49 1.69
N LEU A 720 -4.19 -34.97 1.53
CA LEU A 720 -5.08 -35.29 2.63
C LEU A 720 -5.36 -36.79 2.68
N SER A 721 -5.24 -37.41 3.86
CA SER A 721 -5.65 -38.80 4.09
C SER A 721 -7.15 -38.93 4.42
N GLU A 722 -7.75 -37.86 4.94
CA GLU A 722 -9.18 -37.79 5.20
C GLU A 722 -9.66 -36.33 5.11
N ILE A 723 -10.93 -36.16 4.76
CA ILE A 723 -11.58 -34.84 4.78
C ILE A 723 -11.78 -34.43 6.26
N PRO A 724 -11.42 -33.20 6.66
CA PRO A 724 -11.69 -32.70 7.99
C PRO A 724 -13.16 -32.92 8.39
N LYS A 725 -13.40 -33.40 9.61
CA LYS A 725 -14.78 -33.63 10.09
C LYS A 725 -15.44 -32.32 10.47
N LEU A 726 -16.75 -32.24 10.22
CA LEU A 726 -17.60 -31.14 10.69
C LEU A 726 -17.54 -31.03 12.22
N ASP A 727 -17.06 -29.88 12.72
CA ASP A 727 -17.16 -29.53 14.14
C ASP A 727 -18.54 -28.92 14.42
N GLY A 728 -19.54 -29.80 14.55
CA GLY A 728 -20.96 -29.43 14.70
C GLY A 728 -21.34 -28.78 16.04
N ASN A 729 -20.39 -28.60 16.97
CA ASN A 729 -20.66 -28.12 18.33
C ASN A 729 -20.44 -26.62 18.54
N LYS A 730 -20.16 -25.85 17.49
CA LYS A 730 -19.87 -24.41 17.61
C LYS A 730 -21.07 -23.56 17.19
N GLU A 731 -21.59 -22.78 18.14
CA GLU A 731 -22.62 -21.79 17.88
C GLU A 731 -22.10 -20.72 16.91
N LYS A 732 -22.76 -20.60 15.75
CA LYS A 732 -22.48 -19.56 14.76
C LYS A 732 -23.38 -18.35 15.04
N VAL A 733 -22.79 -17.17 15.12
CA VAL A 733 -23.49 -15.93 15.54
C VAL A 733 -23.55 -14.90 14.40
N LEU A 734 -22.56 -14.92 13.50
CA LEU A 734 -22.44 -14.00 12.36
C LEU A 734 -22.40 -14.77 11.05
N SER A 735 -23.29 -14.47 10.10
CA SER A 735 -23.19 -14.96 8.72
C SER A 735 -22.37 -14.00 7.88
N VAL A 736 -21.38 -14.51 7.14
CA VAL A 736 -20.62 -13.74 6.15
C VAL A 736 -20.99 -14.26 4.76
N ILE A 737 -21.63 -13.41 3.96
CA ILE A 737 -22.05 -13.75 2.59
C ILE A 737 -20.96 -13.35 1.60
N ILE A 738 -20.46 -14.32 0.82
CA ILE A 738 -19.39 -14.14 -0.17
C ILE A 738 -19.95 -14.41 -1.58
N PRO A 739 -20.21 -13.38 -2.40
CA PRO A 739 -20.63 -13.54 -3.79
C PRO A 739 -19.43 -13.79 -4.69
N ILE A 740 -19.42 -14.89 -5.44
CA ILE A 740 -18.27 -15.33 -6.24
C ILE A 740 -18.63 -15.34 -7.72
N HIS A 741 -17.79 -14.73 -8.55
CA HIS A 741 -17.83 -14.89 -10.01
C HIS A 741 -16.44 -14.65 -10.59
N ASN A 742 -15.82 -15.68 -11.16
CA ASN A 742 -14.52 -15.64 -11.83
C ASN A 742 -13.35 -14.99 -11.05
N ASN A 743 -13.35 -15.09 -9.72
CA ASN A 743 -12.38 -14.45 -8.82
C ASN A 743 -11.62 -15.45 -7.91
N GLY A 744 -11.42 -16.68 -8.37
CA GLY A 744 -10.73 -17.75 -7.63
C GLY A 744 -9.36 -17.35 -7.07
N LYS A 745 -8.60 -16.61 -7.88
CA LYS A 745 -7.28 -16.06 -7.52
C LYS A 745 -7.28 -15.24 -6.23
N TYR A 746 -8.35 -14.52 -5.93
CA TYR A 746 -8.46 -13.70 -4.71
C TYR A 746 -9.23 -14.37 -3.58
N LEU A 747 -10.16 -15.27 -3.92
CA LEU A 747 -11.08 -15.90 -2.98
C LEU A 747 -10.39 -16.58 -1.80
N GLU A 748 -9.42 -17.47 -2.06
CA GLU A 748 -8.68 -18.17 -1.01
C GLU A 748 -7.72 -17.21 -0.30
N ASP A 749 -6.99 -16.42 -1.08
CA ASP A 749 -5.79 -15.73 -0.59
C ASP A 749 -6.07 -14.38 0.10
N LYS A 750 -7.15 -13.71 -0.27
CA LYS A 750 -7.56 -12.43 0.32
C LYS A 750 -8.79 -12.61 1.19
N CYS A 751 -9.93 -12.86 0.56
CA CYS A 751 -11.23 -12.88 1.22
C CYS A 751 -11.27 -13.93 2.34
N PHE A 752 -11.13 -15.21 1.99
CA PHE A 752 -11.26 -16.30 2.96
C PHE A 752 -10.14 -16.28 4.02
N ARG A 753 -8.89 -16.01 3.61
CA ARG A 753 -7.77 -15.83 4.55
C ARG A 753 -8.01 -14.70 5.53
N SER A 754 -8.57 -13.56 5.09
CA SER A 754 -8.87 -12.44 5.99
C SER A 754 -9.86 -12.81 7.08
N LEU A 755 -10.85 -13.64 6.75
CA LEU A 755 -11.80 -14.17 7.73
C LEU A 755 -11.13 -15.12 8.72
N LYS A 756 -10.25 -16.01 8.26
CA LYS A 756 -9.49 -16.95 9.12
C LYS A 756 -8.60 -16.22 10.14
N ARG A 757 -8.12 -15.01 9.83
CA ARG A 757 -7.31 -14.20 10.77
C ARG A 757 -8.12 -13.64 11.94
N SER A 758 -9.45 -13.58 11.81
CA SER A 758 -10.30 -13.06 12.88
C SER A 758 -10.37 -14.03 14.06
N SER A 759 -10.24 -13.51 15.28
CA SER A 759 -10.38 -14.30 16.52
C SER A 759 -11.78 -14.92 16.71
N ILE A 760 -12.78 -14.46 15.95
CA ILE A 760 -14.14 -14.99 15.96
C ILE A 760 -14.47 -15.84 14.72
N PHE A 761 -13.48 -16.26 13.92
CA PHE A 761 -13.70 -17.09 12.72
C PHE A 761 -14.57 -18.32 13.00
N ASN A 762 -14.35 -18.97 14.15
CA ASN A 762 -15.13 -20.11 14.60
C ASN A 762 -16.63 -19.82 14.86
N LYS A 763 -16.99 -18.56 15.15
CA LYS A 763 -18.37 -18.07 15.32
C LYS A 763 -19.01 -17.61 14.00
N MET A 764 -18.26 -17.63 12.89
CA MET A 764 -18.77 -17.22 11.58
C MET A 764 -19.42 -18.39 10.83
N GLU A 765 -20.62 -18.17 10.30
CA GLU A 765 -21.25 -18.99 9.28
C GLU A 765 -20.86 -18.42 7.91
N ILE A 766 -19.96 -19.09 7.19
CA ILE A 766 -19.53 -18.64 5.87
C ILE A 766 -20.50 -19.17 4.81
N ILE A 767 -21.02 -18.27 3.99
CA ILE A 767 -21.97 -18.59 2.92
C ILE A 767 -21.36 -18.16 1.58
N MET A 768 -20.88 -19.13 0.81
CA MET A 768 -20.30 -18.92 -0.52
C MET A 768 -21.36 -19.12 -1.59
N ILE A 769 -21.56 -18.12 -2.44
CA ILE A 769 -22.54 -18.18 -3.54
C ILE A 769 -21.82 -17.96 -4.86
N ASP A 770 -21.62 -19.02 -5.63
CA ASP A 770 -21.07 -18.94 -6.98
C ASP A 770 -22.16 -18.52 -7.98
N ASP A 771 -21.98 -17.34 -8.58
CA ASP A 771 -22.83 -16.80 -9.63
C ASP A 771 -22.41 -17.36 -11.00
N GLY A 772 -22.32 -18.68 -11.12
CA GLY A 772 -22.02 -19.38 -12.36
C GLY A 772 -20.65 -19.07 -12.94
N SER A 773 -19.58 -19.18 -12.14
CA SER A 773 -18.20 -19.01 -12.62
C SER A 773 -17.87 -19.99 -13.76
N SER A 774 -17.16 -19.49 -14.76
CA SER A 774 -16.78 -20.19 -15.98
C SER A 774 -15.31 -20.56 -16.04
N ASP A 775 -14.44 -19.88 -15.30
CA ASP A 775 -13.01 -20.21 -15.30
C ASP A 775 -12.71 -21.42 -14.41
N ARG A 776 -11.73 -22.23 -14.84
CA ARG A 776 -11.38 -23.48 -14.18
C ARG A 776 -10.74 -23.27 -12.81
N GLU A 777 -10.02 -22.17 -12.62
CA GLU A 777 -9.31 -21.86 -11.39
C GLU A 777 -10.31 -21.61 -10.25
N THR A 778 -11.30 -20.73 -10.45
CA THR A 778 -12.34 -20.43 -9.47
C THR A 778 -13.09 -21.67 -9.00
N LEU A 779 -13.49 -22.55 -9.92
CA LEU A 779 -14.21 -23.78 -9.56
C LEU A 779 -13.36 -24.72 -8.71
N LYS A 780 -12.07 -24.84 -9.03
CA LYS A 780 -11.13 -25.66 -8.24
C LYS A 780 -10.89 -25.07 -6.86
N ILE A 781 -10.69 -23.76 -6.76
CA ILE A 781 -10.50 -23.08 -5.47
C ILE A 781 -11.74 -23.18 -4.59
N ILE A 782 -12.95 -23.05 -5.16
CA ILE A 782 -14.19 -23.30 -4.42
C ILE A 782 -14.20 -24.73 -3.86
N ASN A 783 -13.98 -25.75 -4.71
CA ASN A 783 -13.99 -27.14 -4.27
C ASN A 783 -12.95 -27.43 -3.19
N ARG A 784 -11.75 -26.85 -3.33
CA ARG A 784 -10.69 -26.91 -2.33
C ARG A 784 -11.13 -26.35 -0.98
N ILE A 785 -11.67 -25.14 -0.97
CA ILE A 785 -12.15 -24.48 0.25
C ILE A 785 -13.24 -25.32 0.92
N LEU A 786 -14.22 -25.81 0.15
CA LEU A 786 -15.30 -26.66 0.67
C LEU A 786 -14.80 -27.99 1.23
N ARG A 787 -13.77 -28.59 0.60
CA ARG A 787 -13.13 -29.82 1.09
C ARG A 787 -12.45 -29.59 2.44
N ARG A 788 -11.72 -28.48 2.59
CA ARG A 788 -11.00 -28.14 3.84
C ARG A 788 -11.93 -27.62 4.93
N HIS A 789 -13.07 -27.05 4.55
CA HIS A 789 -14.04 -26.42 5.43
C HIS A 789 -15.47 -26.88 5.10
N PRO A 790 -15.86 -28.10 5.48
CA PRO A 790 -17.17 -28.66 5.16
C PRO A 790 -18.34 -27.94 5.88
N ASP A 791 -18.07 -27.09 6.87
CA ASP A 791 -19.08 -26.27 7.55
C ASP A 791 -19.52 -25.05 6.72
N ILE A 792 -18.85 -24.76 5.60
CA ILE A 792 -19.23 -23.70 4.68
C ILE A 792 -20.52 -24.08 3.95
N LYS A 793 -21.47 -23.15 3.94
CA LYS A 793 -22.67 -23.26 3.11
C LYS A 793 -22.35 -22.82 1.68
N PHE A 794 -22.70 -23.64 0.70
CA PHE A 794 -22.43 -23.37 -0.70
C PHE A 794 -23.69 -23.44 -1.56
N TYR A 795 -23.80 -22.52 -2.53
CA TYR A 795 -24.77 -22.58 -3.61
C TYR A 795 -24.14 -22.11 -4.92
N ARG A 796 -24.51 -22.75 -6.03
CA ARG A 796 -24.03 -22.39 -7.37
C ARG A 796 -25.19 -22.18 -8.33
N PHE A 797 -25.16 -21.06 -9.06
CA PHE A 797 -25.99 -20.82 -10.23
C PHE A 797 -25.39 -21.48 -11.48
N SER A 798 -26.23 -21.81 -12.47
CA SER A 798 -25.81 -22.43 -13.72
C SER A 798 -25.05 -21.49 -14.66
N GLU A 799 -25.37 -20.20 -14.62
CA GLU A 799 -24.84 -19.15 -15.49
C GLU A 799 -24.63 -17.86 -14.70
N GLY A 800 -23.80 -16.94 -15.19
CA GLY A 800 -23.56 -15.66 -14.52
C GLY A 800 -24.66 -14.62 -14.75
N SER A 801 -25.05 -13.91 -13.69
CA SER A 801 -26.02 -12.81 -13.78
C SER A 801 -25.40 -11.48 -14.23
N GLY A 802 -24.07 -11.39 -14.18
CA GLY A 802 -23.33 -10.15 -14.45
C GLY A 802 -23.45 -9.10 -13.33
N SER A 803 -23.86 -9.48 -12.11
CA SER A 803 -23.92 -8.60 -10.93
C SER A 803 -23.80 -9.38 -9.62
N ALA A 804 -23.21 -8.77 -8.60
CA ALA A 804 -23.13 -9.34 -7.24
C ALA A 804 -24.48 -9.36 -6.49
N SER A 805 -25.53 -8.71 -7.02
CA SER A 805 -26.86 -8.64 -6.39
C SER A 805 -27.55 -10.00 -6.23
N ARG A 806 -27.62 -10.80 -7.31
CA ARG A 806 -28.25 -12.13 -7.29
C ARG A 806 -27.58 -13.07 -6.28
N PRO A 807 -26.25 -13.24 -6.26
CA PRO A 807 -25.61 -14.10 -5.27
C PRO A 807 -25.77 -13.57 -3.84
N ARG A 808 -25.75 -12.25 -3.61
CA ARG A 808 -25.99 -11.67 -2.27
C ARG A 808 -27.42 -11.92 -1.78
N ASN A 809 -28.43 -11.73 -2.64
CA ASN A 809 -29.82 -12.05 -2.33
C ASN A 809 -29.96 -13.53 -1.95
N LYS A 810 -29.33 -14.43 -2.71
CA LYS A 810 -29.35 -15.86 -2.41
C LYS A 810 -28.67 -16.17 -1.07
N GLY A 811 -27.57 -15.48 -0.76
CA GLY A 811 -26.91 -15.58 0.53
C GLY A 811 -27.82 -15.17 1.69
N ILE A 812 -28.56 -14.06 1.56
CA ILE A 812 -29.52 -13.59 2.57
C ILE A 812 -30.58 -14.66 2.87
N GLU A 813 -31.09 -15.36 1.85
CA GLU A 813 -32.05 -16.47 2.02
C GLU A 813 -31.47 -17.62 2.87
N MET A 814 -30.16 -17.85 2.81
CA MET A 814 -29.48 -18.98 3.44
C MET A 814 -28.98 -18.69 4.87
N VAL A 815 -28.92 -17.43 5.27
CA VAL A 815 -28.52 -16.98 6.62
C VAL A 815 -29.38 -17.69 7.67
N LYS A 816 -28.78 -18.19 8.74
CA LYS A 816 -29.53 -18.70 9.92
C LYS A 816 -29.16 -18.02 11.24
N THR A 817 -28.10 -17.23 11.24
CA THR A 817 -27.54 -16.60 12.44
C THR A 817 -28.23 -15.29 12.81
N LYS A 818 -28.01 -14.82 14.04
CA LYS A 818 -28.56 -13.56 14.59
C LYS A 818 -28.13 -12.33 13.78
N TYR A 819 -26.90 -12.33 13.27
CA TYR A 819 -26.36 -11.22 12.48
C TYR A 819 -25.83 -11.65 11.12
N LEU A 820 -25.72 -10.71 10.19
CA LEU A 820 -25.10 -10.91 8.89
C LEU A 820 -24.21 -9.73 8.45
N THR A 821 -23.28 -10.03 7.55
CA THR A 821 -22.45 -9.07 6.79
C THR A 821 -22.10 -9.64 5.41
N PHE A 822 -21.41 -8.87 4.58
CA PHE A 822 -20.98 -9.23 3.23
C PHE A 822 -19.47 -9.04 3.08
N LEU A 823 -18.83 -9.88 2.28
CA LEU A 823 -17.42 -9.69 1.91
C LEU A 823 -17.19 -10.17 0.48
N ASP A 824 -16.64 -9.31 -0.37
CA ASP A 824 -16.34 -9.66 -1.76
C ASP A 824 -15.00 -10.43 -1.88
N PRO A 825 -14.83 -11.32 -2.89
CA PRO A 825 -13.65 -12.16 -3.02
C PRO A 825 -12.32 -11.41 -3.20
N ASP A 826 -12.37 -10.22 -3.79
CA ASP A 826 -11.22 -9.36 -4.10
C ASP A 826 -10.93 -8.33 -2.99
N ASN A 827 -11.62 -8.42 -1.85
CA ASN A 827 -11.46 -7.52 -0.71
C ASN A 827 -11.11 -8.30 0.58
N GLU A 828 -10.80 -7.57 1.65
CA GLU A 828 -10.42 -8.17 2.94
C GLU A 828 -11.19 -7.55 4.10
N ALA A 829 -11.50 -8.38 5.10
CA ALA A 829 -11.83 -7.92 6.43
C ALA A 829 -10.53 -7.50 7.16
N SER A 830 -10.52 -6.33 7.79
CA SER A 830 -9.38 -5.88 8.58
C SER A 830 -9.40 -6.62 9.92
N GLY A 831 -8.53 -7.62 10.04
CA GLY A 831 -8.28 -8.34 11.26
C GLY A 831 -9.52 -8.70 12.12
N ASP A 832 -9.64 -8.06 13.27
CA ASP A 832 -10.74 -8.25 14.23
C ASP A 832 -11.89 -7.25 14.04
N GLY A 833 -11.92 -6.51 12.92
CA GLY A 833 -12.94 -5.50 12.64
C GLY A 833 -14.36 -6.03 12.81
N TYR A 834 -14.65 -7.23 12.30
CA TYR A 834 -15.97 -7.86 12.52
C TYR A 834 -16.23 -8.27 13.97
N ARG A 835 -15.20 -8.62 14.75
CA ARG A 835 -15.35 -8.82 16.20
C ARG A 835 -15.74 -7.50 16.87
N GLU A 836 -15.05 -6.41 16.55
CA GLU A 836 -15.34 -5.09 17.14
C GLU A 836 -16.77 -4.64 16.84
N LEU A 837 -17.29 -4.88 15.63
CA LEU A 837 -18.70 -4.61 15.30
C LEU A 837 -19.67 -5.52 16.06
N LEU A 838 -19.36 -6.82 16.15
CA LEU A 838 -20.21 -7.80 16.80
C LEU A 838 -20.30 -7.56 18.32
N ASP A 839 -19.17 -7.25 18.96
CA ASP A 839 -19.10 -6.96 20.39
C ASP A 839 -19.99 -5.78 20.77
N GLU A 840 -20.09 -4.75 19.91
CA GLU A 840 -20.97 -3.61 20.14
C GLU A 840 -22.47 -3.97 20.05
N LEU A 841 -22.84 -4.83 19.10
CA LEU A 841 -24.22 -5.35 18.98
C LEU A 841 -24.60 -6.24 20.17
N GLU A 842 -23.69 -7.08 20.64
CA GLU A 842 -23.93 -7.98 21.77
C GLU A 842 -23.95 -7.23 23.12
N ARG A 843 -23.18 -6.14 23.27
CA ARG A 843 -23.24 -5.26 24.45
C ARG A 843 -24.51 -4.43 24.52
N ASN A 844 -25.10 -4.10 23.37
CA ASN A 844 -26.29 -3.26 23.30
C ASN A 844 -27.33 -3.84 22.33
N ASN A 845 -28.25 -4.63 22.88
CA ASN A 845 -29.33 -5.25 22.12
C ASN A 845 -30.31 -4.26 21.47
N ASP A 846 -30.30 -2.97 21.86
CA ASP A 846 -31.14 -1.93 21.24
C ASP A 846 -30.58 -1.47 19.88
N LEU A 847 -29.34 -1.83 19.54
CA LEU A 847 -28.75 -1.52 18.24
C LEU A 847 -29.16 -2.56 17.21
N ASP A 848 -29.56 -2.11 16.02
CA ASP A 848 -29.89 -2.99 14.90
C ASP A 848 -28.70 -3.20 13.96
N LEU A 849 -27.81 -2.21 13.91
CA LEU A 849 -26.67 -2.17 13.00
C LEU A 849 -25.48 -1.47 13.66
N VAL A 850 -24.27 -1.97 13.40
CA VAL A 850 -23.02 -1.25 13.72
C VAL A 850 -22.16 -1.20 12.47
N LEU A 851 -21.58 -0.04 12.19
CA LEU A 851 -20.66 0.18 11.07
C LEU A 851 -19.35 0.81 11.51
N GLY A 852 -18.29 0.57 10.75
CA GLY A 852 -17.00 1.23 10.94
C GLY A 852 -16.41 1.73 9.62
N ASN A 853 -15.14 2.06 9.63
CA ASN A 853 -14.45 2.73 8.53
C ASN A 853 -13.94 1.75 7.48
N VAL A 854 -13.70 2.26 6.27
CA VAL A 854 -13.13 1.52 5.15
C VAL A 854 -11.81 2.16 4.75
N MET A 855 -10.78 1.35 4.52
CA MET A 855 -9.59 1.81 3.83
C MET A 855 -9.72 1.48 2.36
N LYS A 856 -9.70 2.50 1.51
CA LYS A 856 -9.75 2.35 0.06
C LYS A 856 -8.37 2.57 -0.53
N GLU A 857 -7.90 1.61 -1.30
CA GLU A 857 -6.70 1.74 -2.13
C GLU A 857 -7.14 1.76 -3.60
N ASP A 858 -6.93 2.90 -4.28
CA ASP A 858 -7.14 2.99 -5.73
C ASP A 858 -5.82 3.05 -6.51
N ASN A 859 -5.91 3.37 -7.80
CA ASN A 859 -4.75 3.43 -8.70
C ASN A 859 -3.96 4.74 -8.57
N THR A 860 -4.30 5.59 -7.61
CA THR A 860 -3.65 6.90 -7.42
C THR A 860 -3.42 7.27 -5.96
N LYS A 861 -4.25 6.78 -5.04
CA LYS A 861 -4.18 7.10 -3.62
C LYS A 861 -4.77 6.02 -2.70
N LYS A 862 -4.22 5.99 -1.49
CA LYS A 862 -4.84 5.45 -0.29
C LYS A 862 -5.81 6.49 0.28
N ALA A 863 -6.99 6.07 0.74
CA ALA A 863 -7.96 6.95 1.37
C ALA A 863 -8.75 6.24 2.47
N LEU A 864 -8.73 6.78 3.67
CA LEU A 864 -9.65 6.38 4.74
C LEU A 864 -11.05 6.96 4.49
N LEU A 865 -12.02 6.09 4.19
CA LEU A 865 -13.43 6.44 4.22
C LEU A 865 -13.91 6.42 5.68
N ASN A 866 -13.78 7.57 6.34
CA ASN A 866 -14.10 7.75 7.76
C ASN A 866 -15.61 7.90 7.99
N TYR A 867 -16.34 6.80 7.86
CA TYR A 867 -17.78 6.75 8.09
C TYR A 867 -18.16 7.15 9.53
N HIS A 868 -17.31 6.90 10.52
CA HIS A 868 -17.56 7.35 11.88
C HIS A 868 -17.61 8.88 11.98
N TYR A 869 -16.60 9.57 11.47
CA TYR A 869 -16.59 11.04 11.43
C TYR A 869 -17.77 11.59 10.61
N TYR A 870 -18.09 10.93 9.50
CA TYR A 870 -19.24 11.31 8.70
C TYR A 870 -20.57 11.18 9.45
N VAL A 871 -20.72 10.15 10.29
CA VAL A 871 -21.89 10.00 11.17
C VAL A 871 -21.93 11.12 12.20
N LEU A 872 -20.83 11.40 12.90
CA LEU A 872 -20.79 12.48 13.92
C LEU A 872 -21.23 13.83 13.35
N THR A 873 -20.64 14.22 12.22
CA THR A 873 -20.91 15.51 11.55
C THR A 873 -22.34 15.66 11.03
N ASN A 874 -23.08 14.56 10.85
CA ASN A 874 -24.46 14.57 10.37
C ASN A 874 -25.47 14.07 11.42
N ASN A 875 -25.05 13.91 12.68
CA ASN A 875 -25.86 13.40 13.79
C ASN A 875 -25.50 14.07 15.12
N ASP A 876 -25.37 15.40 15.12
CA ASP A 876 -25.17 16.22 16.32
C ASP A 876 -24.00 15.74 17.21
N ASP A 877 -22.89 15.34 16.57
CA ASP A 877 -21.68 14.78 17.20
C ASP A 877 -21.92 13.50 18.03
N LYS A 878 -22.96 12.73 17.72
CA LYS A 878 -23.28 11.45 18.36
C LYS A 878 -22.96 10.26 17.47
N ALA A 879 -22.29 9.27 18.04
CA ALA A 879 -21.95 8.02 17.36
C ALA A 879 -23.17 7.09 17.16
N ILE A 880 -24.19 7.24 18.01
CA ILE A 880 -25.45 6.49 17.97
C ILE A 880 -26.50 7.35 17.28
N VAL A 881 -27.09 6.81 16.22
CA VAL A 881 -28.18 7.42 15.46
C VAL A 881 -29.50 6.80 15.90
N GLU A 882 -30.38 7.60 16.50
CA GLU A 882 -31.69 7.18 17.00
C GLU A 882 -32.82 7.38 15.98
N ASP A 883 -32.59 8.19 14.95
CA ASP A 883 -33.49 8.32 13.78
C ASP A 883 -32.67 8.15 12.49
N PRO A 884 -32.55 6.90 11.99
CA PRO A 884 -31.80 6.61 10.78
C PRO A 884 -32.34 7.31 9.53
N LYS A 885 -33.65 7.66 9.48
CA LYS A 885 -34.24 8.37 8.35
C LYS A 885 -33.83 9.84 8.37
N ASP A 886 -33.90 10.51 9.52
CA ASP A 886 -33.42 11.88 9.68
C ASP A 886 -31.92 11.97 9.36
N PHE A 887 -31.13 11.01 9.85
CA PHE A 887 -29.72 10.91 9.50
C PHE A 887 -29.50 10.78 7.99
N LEU A 888 -30.22 9.88 7.31
CA LEU A 888 -30.11 9.72 5.85
C LEU A 888 -30.38 11.04 5.11
N ILE A 889 -31.35 11.83 5.59
CA ILE A 889 -31.68 13.14 5.01
C ILE A 889 -30.53 14.13 5.26
N LYS A 890 -30.07 14.28 6.51
CA LYS A 890 -28.93 15.16 6.86
C LYS A 890 -27.66 14.79 6.11
N ALA A 891 -27.43 13.49 5.92
CA ALA A 891 -26.31 12.92 5.18
C ALA A 891 -26.50 12.95 3.64
N ASN A 892 -27.46 13.70 3.10
CA ASN A 892 -27.73 13.81 1.67
C ASN A 892 -27.82 12.43 0.96
N LEU A 893 -28.40 11.44 1.66
CA LEU A 893 -28.58 10.06 1.22
C LEU A 893 -27.28 9.32 0.85
N ARG A 894 -26.13 9.73 1.40
CA ARG A 894 -24.85 9.04 1.16
C ARG A 894 -24.89 7.65 1.80
N ALA A 895 -24.56 6.63 1.00
CA ALA A 895 -24.46 5.26 1.48
C ALA A 895 -23.06 4.92 2.00
N HIS A 896 -23.01 3.99 2.95
CA HIS A 896 -21.78 3.34 3.41
C HIS A 896 -21.64 1.95 2.80
N SER A 897 -20.42 1.40 2.82
CA SER A 897 -20.17 0.05 2.34
C SER A 897 -20.88 -0.97 3.19
N ILE A 898 -21.63 -1.87 2.55
CA ILE A 898 -22.28 -3.02 3.20
C ILE A 898 -21.28 -4.06 3.72
N GLN A 899 -20.01 -3.96 3.32
CA GLN A 899 -18.92 -4.83 3.79
C GLN A 899 -18.28 -4.32 5.09
N ALA A 900 -18.61 -3.10 5.51
CA ALA A 900 -18.06 -2.44 6.71
C ALA A 900 -19.08 -2.31 7.84
N LEU A 901 -20.12 -3.15 7.84
CA LEU A 901 -21.18 -3.16 8.82
C LEU A 901 -21.61 -4.60 9.19
N ILE A 902 -22.18 -4.75 10.38
CA ILE A 902 -22.93 -5.94 10.79
C ILE A 902 -24.34 -5.48 11.14
N VAL A 903 -25.35 -6.25 10.71
CA VAL A 903 -26.77 -5.96 10.96
C VAL A 903 -27.48 -7.19 11.50
N LYS A 904 -28.50 -6.99 12.34
CA LYS A 904 -29.44 -8.05 12.75
C LYS A 904 -30.11 -8.65 11.51
N SER A 905 -30.05 -9.97 11.37
CA SER A 905 -30.59 -10.69 10.23
C SER A 905 -32.11 -10.49 10.08
N ASP A 906 -32.83 -10.33 11.18
CA ASP A 906 -34.29 -10.15 11.19
C ASP A 906 -34.74 -8.84 10.56
N ILE A 907 -33.92 -7.78 10.63
CA ILE A 907 -34.22 -6.50 9.95
C ILE A 907 -34.28 -6.71 8.45
N VAL A 908 -33.34 -7.51 7.90
CA VAL A 908 -33.29 -7.81 6.48
C VAL A 908 -34.42 -8.76 6.07
N LYS A 909 -34.62 -9.84 6.84
CA LYS A 909 -35.57 -10.90 6.50
C LYS A 909 -37.03 -10.51 6.68
N ASN A 910 -37.39 -9.92 7.83
CA ASN A 910 -38.79 -9.58 8.13
C ASN A 910 -39.33 -8.49 7.20
N ASN A 911 -38.44 -7.64 6.68
CA ASN A 911 -38.78 -6.61 5.71
C ASN A 911 -38.53 -7.03 4.25
N SER A 912 -38.09 -8.28 4.02
CA SER A 912 -37.81 -8.83 2.68
C SER A 912 -36.89 -7.94 1.84
N LEU A 913 -35.85 -7.36 2.47
CA LEU A 913 -34.94 -6.45 1.78
C LEU A 913 -34.09 -7.21 0.75
N LYS A 914 -34.02 -6.67 -0.47
CA LYS A 914 -33.30 -7.28 -1.58
C LYS A 914 -32.53 -6.24 -2.38
N MET A 915 -31.41 -6.67 -2.93
CA MET A 915 -30.64 -5.90 -3.91
C MET A 915 -31.29 -6.03 -5.28
N VAL A 916 -31.34 -4.94 -6.04
CA VAL A 916 -31.90 -4.94 -7.41
C VAL A 916 -31.03 -5.81 -8.30
N GLU A 917 -31.54 -6.96 -8.71
CA GLU A 917 -30.78 -7.96 -9.45
C GLU A 917 -30.29 -7.43 -10.79
N GLY A 918 -29.01 -7.65 -11.12
CA GLY A 918 -28.40 -7.18 -12.36
C GLY A 918 -28.12 -5.68 -12.42
N ALA A 919 -28.49 -4.89 -11.41
CA ALA A 919 -28.21 -3.45 -11.39
C ALA A 919 -26.80 -3.13 -10.88
N ALA A 920 -26.25 -2.00 -11.33
CA ALA A 920 -25.06 -1.37 -10.75
C ALA A 920 -25.50 -0.40 -9.65
N GLY A 921 -24.70 -0.20 -8.59
CA GLY A 921 -25.10 0.64 -7.43
C GLY A 921 -26.25 0.06 -6.58
N GLN A 922 -26.54 -1.23 -6.74
CA GLN A 922 -27.55 -1.97 -5.99
C GLN A 922 -27.31 -1.97 -4.47
N ASP A 923 -26.04 -1.90 -4.05
CA ASP A 923 -25.59 -1.86 -2.66
C ASP A 923 -25.93 -0.52 -1.99
N THR A 924 -25.80 0.58 -2.73
CA THR A 924 -26.16 1.93 -2.30
C THR A 924 -27.65 1.99 -1.95
N MET A 925 -28.50 1.47 -2.82
CA MET A 925 -29.95 1.46 -2.59
C MET A 925 -30.32 0.49 -1.46
N PHE A 926 -29.69 -0.69 -1.41
CA PHE A 926 -29.90 -1.65 -0.32
C PHE A 926 -29.52 -1.06 1.04
N PHE A 927 -28.41 -0.33 1.15
CA PHE A 927 -28.01 0.34 2.40
C PHE A 927 -29.03 1.40 2.83
N GLN A 928 -29.55 2.19 1.90
CA GLN A 928 -30.59 3.18 2.19
C GLN A 928 -31.87 2.49 2.68
N ASP A 929 -32.30 1.43 2.02
CA ASP A 929 -33.47 0.64 2.41
C ASP A 929 -33.27 -0.04 3.78
N LEU A 930 -32.06 -0.54 4.04
CA LEU A 930 -31.66 -1.12 5.31
C LEU A 930 -31.81 -0.12 6.47
N LEU A 931 -31.24 1.08 6.32
CA LEU A 931 -31.33 2.11 7.36
C LEU A 931 -32.76 2.56 7.62
N LEU A 932 -33.62 2.64 6.60
CA LEU A 932 -35.03 3.01 6.77
C LEU A 932 -35.83 1.99 7.59
N HIS A 933 -35.33 0.75 7.73
CA HIS A 933 -35.93 -0.30 8.55
C HIS A 933 -35.19 -0.54 9.87
N CYS A 934 -34.08 0.15 10.12
CA CYS A 934 -33.43 0.17 11.42
C CYS A 934 -34.11 1.18 12.36
N TYR A 935 -34.22 0.83 13.64
CA TYR A 935 -34.59 1.79 14.68
C TYR A 935 -33.38 2.58 15.17
N LYS A 936 -32.25 1.90 15.40
CA LYS A 936 -31.03 2.53 15.92
C LYS A 936 -29.79 1.88 15.35
N PHE A 937 -28.79 2.69 14.98
CA PHE A 937 -27.47 2.16 14.61
C PHE A 937 -26.34 2.94 15.25
N LYS A 938 -25.16 2.33 15.33
CA LYS A 938 -23.94 2.95 15.86
C LYS A 938 -22.82 2.94 14.83
N SER A 939 -22.02 4.00 14.83
CA SER A 939 -20.73 4.01 14.14
C SER A 939 -19.57 3.91 15.14
N ILE A 940 -18.46 3.27 14.72
CA ILE A 940 -17.24 3.17 15.53
C ILE A 940 -15.99 3.62 14.74
N PRO A 941 -14.98 4.23 15.39
CA PRO A 941 -13.76 4.72 14.74
C PRO A 941 -12.76 3.58 14.50
N LYS A 942 -13.22 2.44 13.98
CA LYS A 942 -12.39 1.25 13.71
C LYS A 942 -12.35 0.96 12.22
N LEU A 943 -11.20 0.55 11.72
CA LEU A 943 -11.07 0.04 10.36
C LEU A 943 -11.67 -1.36 10.30
N ILE A 944 -12.61 -1.58 9.38
CA ILE A 944 -13.34 -2.85 9.25
C ILE A 944 -13.00 -3.56 7.96
N HIS A 945 -12.80 -2.81 6.88
CA HIS A 945 -12.77 -3.35 5.54
C HIS A 945 -11.72 -2.67 4.67
N MET A 946 -10.99 -3.50 3.92
CA MET A 946 -10.00 -3.12 2.94
C MET A 946 -10.61 -3.24 1.54
N TYR A 947 -10.75 -2.11 0.85
CA TYR A 947 -11.31 -2.04 -0.49
C TYR A 947 -10.22 -1.73 -1.52
N TYR A 948 -9.87 -2.72 -2.34
CA TYR A 948 -8.92 -2.55 -3.45
C TYR A 948 -9.68 -2.16 -4.72
N ALA A 949 -9.73 -0.87 -5.04
CA ALA A 949 -10.43 -0.35 -6.21
C ALA A 949 -9.61 -0.52 -7.52
N ALA A 950 -8.33 -0.82 -7.41
CA ALA A 950 -7.39 -1.00 -8.51
C ALA A 950 -7.10 -2.49 -8.78
N VAL A 951 -8.13 -3.22 -9.19
CA VAL A 951 -7.98 -4.59 -9.70
C VAL A 951 -7.86 -4.54 -11.22
N GLU A 952 -6.98 -5.36 -11.79
CA GLU A 952 -6.81 -5.54 -13.23
C GLU A 952 -8.18 -5.92 -13.85
N GLY A 953 -8.66 -5.15 -14.84
CA GLY A 953 -10.04 -5.24 -15.36
C GLY A 953 -11.00 -4.16 -14.82
N SER A 954 -10.57 -3.29 -13.91
CA SER A 954 -11.34 -2.12 -13.44
C SER A 954 -11.41 -1.03 -14.51
N VAL A 955 -12.31 -1.18 -15.48
CA VAL A 955 -13.03 -0.16 -16.29
C VAL A 955 -12.29 1.12 -16.77
N THR A 956 -10.96 1.13 -16.85
CA THR A 956 -10.21 2.37 -17.07
C THR A 956 -9.87 2.68 -18.53
N THR A 957 -9.91 1.70 -19.44
CA THR A 957 -9.66 1.92 -20.88
C THR A 957 -10.95 2.03 -21.71
N THR A 958 -11.92 1.12 -21.53
CA THR A 958 -13.21 1.15 -22.26
C THR A 958 -14.40 0.79 -21.35
N ILE A 959 -15.46 1.60 -21.37
CA ILE A 959 -16.76 1.37 -20.72
C ILE A 959 -17.73 0.75 -21.73
N LYS A 960 -18.31 -0.42 -21.42
CA LYS A 960 -19.36 -1.03 -22.26
C LYS A 960 -20.71 -0.33 -22.07
N LEU A 961 -21.56 -0.30 -23.10
CA LEU A 961 -22.95 0.22 -23.01
C LEU A 961 -23.73 -0.35 -21.82
N SER A 962 -23.53 -1.65 -21.54
CA SER A 962 -24.15 -2.35 -20.40
C SER A 962 -23.93 -1.67 -19.04
N PHE A 963 -22.88 -0.86 -18.87
CA PHE A 963 -22.70 -0.06 -17.67
C PHE A 963 -23.90 0.87 -17.42
N PHE A 964 -24.34 1.61 -18.43
CA PHE A 964 -25.45 2.55 -18.34
C PHE A 964 -26.79 1.84 -18.21
N GLU A 965 -26.97 0.73 -18.94
CA GLU A 965 -28.19 -0.11 -18.86
C GLU A 965 -28.42 -0.65 -17.44
N LYS A 966 -27.34 -1.07 -16.77
CA LYS A 966 -27.40 -1.54 -15.38
C LYS A 966 -27.80 -0.44 -14.40
N TYR A 967 -27.39 0.82 -14.63
CA TYR A 967 -27.86 1.95 -13.83
C TYR A 967 -29.30 2.32 -14.15
N LEU A 968 -29.72 2.31 -15.42
CA LEU A 968 -31.13 2.51 -15.77
C LEU A 968 -32.03 1.48 -15.08
N LYS A 969 -31.57 0.22 -14.97
CA LYS A 969 -32.27 -0.81 -14.20
C LYS A 969 -32.42 -0.44 -12.72
N LEU A 970 -31.37 0.11 -12.09
CA LEU A 970 -31.44 0.60 -10.72
C LEU A 970 -32.45 1.75 -10.58
N GLU A 971 -32.38 2.73 -11.48
CA GLU A 971 -33.18 3.96 -11.38
C GLU A 971 -34.70 3.66 -11.53
N LYS A 972 -35.07 2.64 -12.30
CA LYS A 972 -36.46 2.14 -12.42
C LYS A 972 -37.05 1.68 -11.09
N GLU A 973 -36.24 1.08 -10.22
CA GLU A 973 -36.65 0.67 -8.87
C GLU A 973 -36.46 1.79 -7.83
N ARG A 974 -35.42 2.62 -8.00
CA ARG A 974 -35.09 3.72 -7.10
C ARG A 974 -36.18 4.79 -7.07
N VAL A 975 -36.76 5.18 -8.20
CA VAL A 975 -37.78 6.24 -8.24
C VAL A 975 -39.03 5.89 -7.40
N PRO A 976 -39.68 4.71 -7.57
CA PRO A 976 -40.77 4.29 -6.70
C PRO A 976 -40.37 4.22 -5.23
N PHE A 977 -39.19 3.67 -4.92
CA PHE A 977 -38.65 3.60 -3.56
C PHE A 977 -38.53 4.98 -2.92
N LEU A 978 -37.86 5.93 -3.59
CA LEU A 978 -37.66 7.28 -3.08
C LEU A 978 -38.99 8.01 -2.85
N LYS A 979 -39.98 7.83 -3.74
CA LYS A 979 -41.32 8.43 -3.59
C LYS A 979 -42.05 7.83 -2.40
N LYS A 980 -42.05 6.49 -2.25
CA LYS A 980 -42.67 5.77 -1.13
C LYS A 980 -42.16 6.27 0.23
N HIS A 981 -40.87 6.57 0.34
CA HIS A 981 -40.25 6.96 1.61
C HIS A 981 -40.14 8.48 1.82
N GLY A 982 -40.63 9.29 0.87
CA GLY A 982 -40.58 10.76 0.95
C GLY A 982 -39.18 11.34 0.74
N LEU A 983 -38.28 10.62 0.07
CA LEU A 983 -36.88 10.99 -0.16
C LEU A 983 -36.62 11.52 -1.59
N TYR A 984 -37.64 11.49 -2.45
CA TYR A 984 -37.52 11.81 -3.88
C TYR A 984 -36.95 13.21 -4.14
N ASN A 985 -37.54 14.25 -3.57
CA ASN A 985 -37.08 15.63 -3.79
C ASN A 985 -35.66 15.86 -3.25
N ILE A 986 -35.31 15.23 -2.15
CA ILE A 986 -33.98 15.32 -1.53
C ILE A 986 -32.95 14.68 -2.47
N TYR A 987 -33.21 13.46 -2.93
CA TYR A 987 -32.35 12.77 -3.89
C TYR A 987 -32.15 13.56 -5.17
N VAL A 988 -33.24 14.05 -5.78
CA VAL A 988 -33.20 14.78 -7.05
C VAL A 988 -32.33 16.03 -6.97
N ASN A 989 -32.40 16.77 -5.87
CA ASN A 989 -31.73 18.06 -5.77
C ASN A 989 -30.35 17.99 -5.11
N GLN A 990 -30.07 16.97 -4.30
CA GLN A 990 -28.81 16.88 -3.54
C GLN A 990 -27.90 15.74 -3.99
N ARG A 991 -28.45 14.65 -4.56
CA ARG A 991 -27.68 13.43 -4.84
C ARG A 991 -27.58 13.07 -6.32
N LEU A 992 -28.65 13.25 -7.08
CA LEU A 992 -28.67 13.02 -8.53
C LEU A 992 -27.61 13.87 -9.27
N PRO A 993 -27.46 15.19 -9.01
CA PRO A 993 -26.46 16.01 -9.71
C PRO A 993 -25.04 15.50 -9.48
N TYR A 994 -24.73 15.09 -8.24
CA TYR A 994 -23.45 14.48 -7.90
C TYR A 994 -23.17 13.22 -8.73
N TYR A 995 -24.12 12.29 -8.84
CA TYR A 995 -23.95 11.07 -9.65
C TYR A 995 -23.83 11.38 -11.14
N PHE A 996 -24.63 12.29 -11.68
CA PHE A 996 -24.48 12.71 -13.08
C PHE A 996 -23.08 13.26 -13.33
N ASN A 997 -22.68 14.27 -12.57
CA ASN A 997 -21.42 14.98 -12.80
C ASN A 997 -20.19 14.10 -12.55
N ASN A 998 -20.18 13.34 -11.45
CA ASN A 998 -18.98 12.61 -11.01
C ASN A 998 -18.95 11.15 -11.43
N TRP A 999 -20.07 10.57 -11.85
CA TRP A 999 -20.16 9.16 -12.15
C TRP A 999 -20.48 8.88 -13.62
N TYR A 1000 -21.62 9.40 -14.11
CA TYR A 1000 -22.09 9.15 -15.47
C TYR A 1000 -21.31 9.94 -16.52
N ILE A 1001 -21.24 11.27 -16.38
CA ILE A 1001 -20.60 12.14 -17.38
C ILE A 1001 -19.10 11.85 -17.50
N LYS A 1002 -18.39 11.57 -16.40
CA LYS A 1002 -16.95 11.21 -16.44
C LYS A 1002 -16.65 9.90 -17.18
N ARG A 1003 -17.65 9.04 -17.39
CA ARG A 1003 -17.51 7.73 -18.06
C ARG A 1003 -18.06 7.70 -19.47
N LEU A 1004 -18.94 8.64 -19.82
CA LEU A 1004 -19.54 8.72 -21.14
C LEU A 1004 -18.48 8.82 -22.28
N PRO A 1005 -17.40 9.62 -22.17
CA PRO A 1005 -16.35 9.67 -23.18
C PRO A 1005 -15.50 8.40 -23.32
N LYS A 1006 -15.63 7.45 -22.39
CA LYS A 1006 -14.88 6.17 -22.39
C LYS A 1006 -15.66 5.04 -23.05
N VAL A 1007 -16.85 5.31 -23.57
CA VAL A 1007 -17.65 4.33 -24.31
C VAL A 1007 -17.11 4.22 -25.73
N GLU A 1008 -17.16 3.02 -26.30
CA GLU A 1008 -16.88 2.81 -27.72
C GLU A 1008 -17.70 3.77 -28.58
N GLU A 1009 -17.10 4.34 -29.63
CA GLU A 1009 -17.71 5.37 -30.47
C GLU A 1009 -19.08 4.93 -31.02
N SER A 1010 -19.22 3.65 -31.38
CA SER A 1010 -20.47 3.05 -31.88
C SER A 1010 -21.62 3.00 -30.86
N ASP A 1011 -21.32 3.06 -29.57
CA ASP A 1011 -22.28 2.97 -28.47
C ASP A 1011 -22.53 4.31 -27.75
N PHE A 1012 -21.78 5.36 -28.10
CA PHE A 1012 -21.85 6.66 -27.43
C PHE A 1012 -23.26 7.26 -27.44
N GLU A 1013 -23.92 7.30 -28.60
CA GLU A 1013 -25.28 7.88 -28.72
C GLU A 1013 -26.33 7.09 -27.93
N LYS A 1014 -26.20 5.76 -27.87
CA LYS A 1014 -27.10 4.92 -27.06
C LYS A 1014 -26.87 5.15 -25.56
N ALA A 1015 -25.61 5.29 -25.13
CA ALA A 1015 -25.28 5.60 -23.74
C ALA A 1015 -25.85 6.98 -23.34
N LYS A 1016 -25.75 7.97 -24.23
CA LYS A 1016 -26.35 9.28 -24.08
C LYS A 1016 -27.88 9.20 -23.97
N GLU A 1017 -28.54 8.44 -24.84
CA GLU A 1017 -29.99 8.22 -24.77
C GLU A 1017 -30.43 7.63 -23.42
N ILE A 1018 -29.69 6.64 -22.89
CA ILE A 1018 -29.96 6.06 -21.57
C ILE A 1018 -29.87 7.11 -20.46
N LEU A 1019 -28.86 7.97 -20.48
CA LEU A 1019 -28.74 9.05 -19.49
C LEU A 1019 -29.88 10.06 -19.60
N LEU A 1020 -30.34 10.37 -20.81
CA LEU A 1020 -31.50 11.22 -21.02
C LEU A 1020 -32.78 10.58 -20.47
N ILE A 1021 -32.95 9.27 -20.64
CA ILE A 1021 -34.07 8.52 -20.03
C ILE A 1021 -33.99 8.66 -18.51
N ILE A 1022 -32.82 8.44 -17.90
CA ILE A 1022 -32.63 8.59 -16.45
C ILE A 1022 -32.98 10.01 -15.99
N PHE A 1023 -32.48 11.06 -16.66
CA PHE A 1023 -32.80 12.43 -16.29
C PHE A 1023 -34.31 12.74 -16.40
N ASN A 1024 -34.96 12.26 -17.47
CA ASN A 1024 -36.39 12.43 -17.66
C ASN A 1024 -37.25 11.81 -16.55
N MET A 1025 -36.74 10.79 -15.86
CA MET A 1025 -37.43 10.21 -14.69
C MET A 1025 -37.45 11.17 -13.49
N TYR A 1026 -36.57 12.18 -13.46
CA TYR A 1026 -36.36 13.08 -12.32
C TYR A 1026 -36.71 14.56 -12.59
N LYS A 1027 -36.76 14.98 -13.86
CA LYS A 1027 -36.84 16.38 -14.29
C LYS A 1027 -37.93 17.22 -13.62
N GLU A 1028 -39.08 16.63 -13.29
CA GLU A 1028 -40.23 17.37 -12.74
C GLU A 1028 -39.96 17.98 -11.36
N SER A 1029 -39.04 17.37 -10.58
CA SER A 1029 -38.70 17.80 -9.22
C SER A 1029 -37.33 18.49 -9.11
N TYR A 1030 -36.62 18.63 -10.23
CA TYR A 1030 -35.30 19.27 -10.22
C TYR A 1030 -35.45 20.79 -10.20
N ASN A 1031 -34.80 21.44 -9.24
CA ASN A 1031 -34.94 22.87 -8.97
C ASN A 1031 -33.96 23.76 -9.76
N GLY A 1032 -33.00 23.17 -10.48
CA GLY A 1032 -32.04 23.91 -11.30
C GLY A 1032 -30.92 24.60 -10.52
N GLU A 1033 -30.67 24.27 -9.25
CA GLU A 1033 -29.67 24.97 -8.43
C GLU A 1033 -28.21 24.52 -8.69
N ASP A 1034 -27.98 23.32 -9.21
CA ASP A 1034 -26.62 22.81 -9.47
C ASP A 1034 -26.10 23.32 -10.83
N ALA A 1035 -25.29 24.37 -10.79
CA ALA A 1035 -24.75 25.03 -11.98
C ALA A 1035 -23.91 24.11 -12.88
N GLN A 1036 -23.14 23.18 -12.29
CA GLN A 1036 -22.31 22.26 -13.06
C GLN A 1036 -23.17 21.21 -13.76
N PHE A 1037 -24.22 20.73 -13.10
CA PHE A 1037 -25.16 19.79 -13.69
C PHE A 1037 -25.96 20.45 -14.82
N ASN A 1038 -26.46 21.67 -14.63
CA ASN A 1038 -27.12 22.44 -15.69
C ASN A 1038 -26.21 22.63 -16.91
N LYS A 1039 -24.94 22.98 -16.69
CA LYS A 1039 -23.96 23.11 -17.77
C LYS A 1039 -23.80 21.79 -18.53
N ASN A 1040 -23.64 20.67 -17.83
CA ASN A 1040 -23.53 19.35 -18.46
C ASN A 1040 -24.82 18.97 -19.23
N LEU A 1041 -26.00 19.36 -18.74
CA LEU A 1041 -27.27 19.14 -19.42
C LEU A 1041 -27.34 19.90 -20.77
N ILE A 1042 -26.84 21.14 -20.81
CA ILE A 1042 -26.76 21.95 -22.02
C ILE A 1042 -25.69 21.37 -22.97
N ASP A 1043 -24.45 21.23 -22.48
CA ASP A 1043 -23.30 20.87 -23.31
C ASP A 1043 -23.47 19.48 -23.98
N ILE A 1044 -24.08 18.54 -23.26
CA ILE A 1044 -24.21 17.15 -23.72
C ILE A 1044 -25.56 16.91 -24.38
N PHE A 1045 -26.66 17.36 -23.77
CA PHE A 1045 -28.01 17.01 -24.20
C PHE A 1045 -28.77 18.17 -24.87
N GLY A 1046 -28.22 19.39 -24.87
CA GLY A 1046 -28.89 20.57 -25.40
C GLY A 1046 -30.08 21.05 -24.54
N ILE A 1047 -30.15 20.67 -23.27
CA ILE A 1047 -31.29 20.96 -22.39
C ILE A 1047 -31.00 22.20 -21.55
N GLU A 1048 -31.73 23.29 -21.77
CA GLU A 1048 -31.66 24.49 -20.94
C GLU A 1048 -32.59 24.38 -19.73
N VAL A 1049 -32.03 24.55 -18.53
CA VAL A 1049 -32.79 24.56 -17.27
C VAL A 1049 -33.07 26.02 -16.88
N CYS A 1050 -34.29 26.50 -17.14
CA CYS A 1050 -34.72 27.81 -16.67
C CYS A 1050 -34.99 27.78 -15.16
N SER A 1051 -34.42 28.74 -14.43
CA SER A 1051 -34.61 28.92 -12.97
C SER A 1051 -35.98 29.47 -12.59
N ASP A 1052 -36.82 29.86 -13.55
CA ASP A 1052 -38.21 30.22 -13.32
C ASP A 1052 -39.03 28.94 -13.05
N LYS A 1053 -39.57 28.86 -11.84
CA LYS A 1053 -40.18 27.68 -11.17
C LYS A 1053 -41.29 26.90 -11.89
N LYS A 1054 -41.51 27.05 -13.20
CA LYS A 1054 -42.49 26.27 -13.96
C LYS A 1054 -42.02 26.01 -15.40
N LYS A 1055 -41.40 24.84 -15.60
CA LYS A 1055 -41.08 24.12 -16.84
C LYS A 1055 -39.62 24.23 -17.30
N VAL A 1056 -38.93 23.10 -17.26
CA VAL A 1056 -37.79 22.78 -18.12
C VAL A 1056 -38.34 22.72 -19.55
N ASN A 1057 -37.97 23.66 -20.42
CA ASN A 1057 -38.21 23.51 -21.85
C ASN A 1057 -37.14 22.56 -22.40
N ILE A 1058 -37.61 21.48 -23.02
CA ILE A 1058 -36.77 20.52 -23.75
C ILE A 1058 -36.65 20.99 -25.19
#